data_AF-A0A353NRB2-F1
#
_entry.id   AF-A0A353NRB2-F1
#
_cell.length_a   1.000
_cell.length_b   1.000
_cell.length_c   1.000
_cell.angle_alpha   90.00
_cell.angle_beta   90.00
_cell.angle_gamma   90.00
#
_symmetry.space_group_name_H-M   'P 1'
#
loop_
_entity.id
_entity.type
_entity.pdbx_description
1 polymer ?
#
loop_
_entity_poly.entity_id
_entity_poly.type
_entity_poly.pdbx_seq_one_letter_code
_entity_poly.pdbx_strand_id
1 'polypeptide(L)'
;MIAKTAIIAQDAKVGADCAIGEYCVIEDGVVLEEGVQLGHHVVIHRGTRVGARTIVGDGTVLGRQPRPAATSTVKEEHELKPLLIGRNCTIGTGVIVYQGTEMQDSCFLGDNSSVRENCQLGEAVLIGQRVVVENGVEIGDYTKIQTGAYITASTEIEEHVFVAPMVTTTNDNYMGRTEKRFADRRGPTFKKGCRVGGGVTLLPGVTIGEEAFIAAGSIVPRDIPPYQLVMGSPARTVRSVPEDELLFPRETKQVAQVDKTDKAAISSFDLKRQNVALSGELSSVIEKVISSGQFILGENVKKLEAEIAEFCGAEYGVGVGNGSDALYLALLACGIEPGDEVITTPFTFFATAGSIVRTGAVPVFVDIEPRTFNIDPELIEEKIAPRTKAILPVHLFGQSAEMDRIIEIAYKHGLKVIEDAAQSLGCEYQGRPGGGIGDVGCLSFFPTKNLGCFGDGGMVVTNNPEVAEKLRMLRVHGTRKKYHHELLGINSRLDALQAAILLTKLPHFGGWLKQRQDHAELYNDLFKASGLTVNGNVETPYHLPGCLHTYNQYTIAVRKRDQMRDYLKKRGIGTTVYYPSPLHLQPVFKDLGYKVGDFSHAEQAAERVLSLPMFPELTDEEIKRVVIAITEFYGDEAK
;
A
#
# COMPACT_ATOMS: atom_id res chain seq x y z
N MET A 1 -41.50 -22.19 -27.00
CA MET A 1 -42.74 -23.00 -26.93
C MET A 1 -43.79 -22.19 -26.17
N ILE A 2 -44.93 -21.88 -26.77
CA ILE A 2 -45.99 -21.06 -26.14
C ILE A 2 -47.19 -21.97 -25.84
N ALA A 3 -47.61 -22.04 -24.57
CA ALA A 3 -48.74 -22.86 -24.16
C ALA A 3 -50.07 -22.31 -24.70
N LYS A 4 -50.99 -23.21 -25.11
CA LYS A 4 -52.31 -22.83 -25.66
C LYS A 4 -53.20 -22.07 -24.68
N THR A 5 -52.95 -22.23 -23.40
CA THR A 5 -53.70 -21.58 -22.30
C THR A 5 -53.19 -20.19 -21.95
N ALA A 6 -52.08 -19.74 -22.55
CA ALA A 6 -51.56 -18.39 -22.33
C ALA A 6 -52.41 -17.36 -23.10
N ILE A 7 -52.75 -16.26 -22.44
CA ILE A 7 -53.48 -15.13 -23.02
C ILE A 7 -52.45 -14.03 -23.31
N ILE A 8 -52.30 -13.69 -24.59
CA ILE A 8 -51.35 -12.67 -25.05
C ILE A 8 -52.13 -11.61 -25.81
N ALA A 9 -52.00 -10.35 -25.36
CA ALA A 9 -52.58 -9.20 -26.04
C ALA A 9 -52.08 -9.06 -27.49
N GLN A 10 -52.91 -8.49 -28.35
CA GLN A 10 -52.64 -8.44 -29.79
C GLN A 10 -51.42 -7.57 -30.16
N ASP A 11 -51.14 -6.55 -29.38
CA ASP A 11 -50.04 -5.60 -29.59
C ASP A 11 -48.77 -5.93 -28.79
N ALA A 12 -48.80 -7.00 -27.98
CA ALA A 12 -47.62 -7.50 -27.28
C ALA A 12 -46.59 -8.07 -28.28
N LYS A 13 -45.31 -7.77 -28.06
CA LYS A 13 -44.20 -8.21 -28.90
C LYS A 13 -43.46 -9.35 -28.22
N VAL A 14 -43.43 -10.51 -28.85
CA VAL A 14 -42.72 -11.70 -28.37
C VAL A 14 -41.55 -12.02 -29.30
N GLY A 15 -40.33 -11.98 -28.77
CA GLY A 15 -39.10 -12.27 -29.49
C GLY A 15 -38.94 -13.73 -29.90
N ALA A 16 -37.92 -14.02 -30.71
CA ALA A 16 -37.58 -15.38 -31.10
C ALA A 16 -37.24 -16.26 -29.89
N ASP A 17 -37.45 -17.57 -30.01
CA ASP A 17 -37.08 -18.57 -29.01
C ASP A 17 -37.65 -18.39 -27.60
N CYS A 18 -38.71 -17.58 -27.44
CA CYS A 18 -39.39 -17.45 -26.16
C CYS A 18 -40.13 -18.75 -25.76
N ALA A 19 -40.13 -19.03 -24.45
CA ALA A 19 -40.96 -20.06 -23.84
C ALA A 19 -41.99 -19.40 -22.91
N ILE A 20 -43.27 -19.75 -23.05
CA ILE A 20 -44.36 -19.20 -22.24
C ILE A 20 -45.19 -20.37 -21.71
N GLY A 21 -45.18 -20.55 -20.38
CA GLY A 21 -45.91 -21.60 -19.68
C GLY A 21 -47.44 -21.43 -19.69
N GLU A 22 -48.10 -22.36 -19.00
CA GLU A 22 -49.56 -22.41 -18.98
C GLU A 22 -50.17 -21.27 -18.17
N TYR A 23 -51.37 -20.84 -18.56
CA TYR A 23 -52.17 -19.81 -17.87
C TYR A 23 -51.47 -18.47 -17.61
N CYS A 24 -50.46 -18.12 -18.42
CA CYS A 24 -49.83 -16.79 -18.38
C CYS A 24 -50.76 -15.73 -18.97
N VAL A 25 -50.67 -14.50 -18.46
CA VAL A 25 -51.40 -13.33 -18.97
C VAL A 25 -50.40 -12.24 -19.33
N ILE A 26 -50.34 -11.88 -20.60
CA ILE A 26 -49.46 -10.84 -21.13
C ILE A 26 -50.34 -9.73 -21.70
N GLU A 27 -50.32 -8.56 -21.05
CA GLU A 27 -51.15 -7.41 -21.38
C GLU A 27 -50.61 -6.56 -22.53
N ASP A 28 -51.38 -5.53 -22.89
CA ASP A 28 -51.12 -4.66 -24.03
C ASP A 28 -49.76 -3.95 -23.96
N GLY A 29 -49.07 -3.88 -25.09
CA GLY A 29 -47.79 -3.17 -25.23
C GLY A 29 -46.60 -3.79 -24.51
N VAL A 30 -46.73 -5.01 -23.95
CA VAL A 30 -45.60 -5.76 -23.36
C VAL A 30 -44.58 -6.14 -24.44
N VAL A 31 -43.30 -6.10 -24.09
CA VAL A 31 -42.20 -6.52 -24.96
C VAL A 31 -41.38 -7.61 -24.27
N LEU A 32 -41.35 -8.81 -24.84
CA LEU A 32 -40.45 -9.89 -24.47
C LEU A 32 -39.37 -10.01 -25.54
N GLU A 33 -38.10 -9.83 -25.16
CA GLU A 33 -36.97 -10.00 -26.07
C GLU A 33 -36.63 -11.48 -26.33
N GLU A 34 -35.65 -11.73 -27.19
CA GLU A 34 -35.25 -13.08 -27.60
C GLU A 34 -34.88 -13.99 -26.41
N GLY A 35 -35.36 -15.24 -26.45
CA GLY A 35 -34.98 -16.28 -25.50
C GLY A 35 -35.55 -16.12 -24.09
N VAL A 36 -36.52 -15.22 -23.87
CA VAL A 36 -37.21 -15.09 -22.57
C VAL A 36 -37.99 -16.37 -22.23
N GLN A 37 -37.88 -16.83 -20.99
CA GLN A 37 -38.56 -18.03 -20.50
C GLN A 37 -39.49 -17.67 -19.34
N LEU A 38 -40.79 -17.86 -19.53
CA LEU A 38 -41.81 -17.68 -18.51
C LEU A 38 -42.34 -19.04 -18.05
N GLY A 39 -42.40 -19.23 -16.74
CA GLY A 39 -43.07 -20.34 -16.09
C GLY A 39 -44.59 -20.29 -16.25
N HIS A 40 -45.32 -20.97 -15.38
CA HIS A 40 -46.77 -21.04 -15.38
C HIS A 40 -47.39 -19.91 -14.56
N HIS A 41 -48.61 -19.49 -14.89
CA HIS A 41 -49.38 -18.49 -14.14
C HIS A 41 -48.67 -17.12 -13.98
N VAL A 42 -47.77 -16.76 -14.89
CA VAL A 42 -47.09 -15.46 -14.88
C VAL A 42 -48.01 -14.37 -15.42
N VAL A 43 -48.09 -13.23 -14.74
CA VAL A 43 -48.86 -12.06 -15.19
C VAL A 43 -47.91 -10.91 -15.48
N ILE A 44 -47.91 -10.42 -16.72
CA ILE A 44 -47.10 -9.27 -17.14
C ILE A 44 -48.04 -8.16 -17.58
N HIS A 45 -48.04 -7.07 -16.82
CA HIS A 45 -48.90 -5.93 -17.04
C HIS A 45 -48.37 -4.99 -18.12
N ARG A 46 -49.29 -4.17 -18.63
CA ARG A 46 -49.10 -3.29 -19.79
C ARG A 46 -47.80 -2.51 -19.81
N GLY A 47 -47.20 -2.44 -21.00
CA GLY A 47 -45.98 -1.67 -21.30
C GLY A 47 -44.67 -2.25 -20.74
N THR A 48 -44.71 -3.31 -19.92
CA THR A 48 -43.50 -3.92 -19.34
C THR A 48 -42.57 -4.45 -20.42
N ARG A 49 -41.26 -4.24 -20.26
CA ARG A 49 -40.23 -4.81 -21.13
C ARG A 49 -39.36 -5.79 -20.36
N VAL A 50 -39.18 -6.99 -20.92
CA VAL A 50 -38.33 -8.06 -20.40
C VAL A 50 -37.20 -8.34 -21.38
N GLY A 51 -35.97 -8.11 -20.95
CA GLY A 51 -34.77 -8.26 -21.76
C GLY A 51 -34.41 -9.70 -22.09
N ALA A 52 -33.54 -9.85 -23.11
CA ALA A 52 -33.22 -11.14 -23.71
C ALA A 52 -32.68 -12.17 -22.69
N ARG A 53 -33.04 -13.44 -22.90
CA ARG A 53 -32.59 -14.59 -22.09
C ARG A 53 -32.92 -14.50 -20.59
N THR A 54 -33.89 -13.69 -20.22
CA THR A 54 -34.38 -13.59 -18.85
C THR A 54 -35.35 -14.73 -18.53
N ILE A 55 -35.20 -15.34 -17.35
CA ILE A 55 -36.03 -16.44 -16.86
C ILE A 55 -36.96 -15.89 -15.77
N VAL A 56 -38.24 -16.27 -15.82
CA VAL A 56 -39.28 -15.86 -14.89
C VAL A 56 -40.02 -17.09 -14.38
N GLY A 57 -39.98 -17.32 -13.07
CA GLY A 57 -40.60 -18.45 -12.40
C GLY A 57 -42.12 -18.35 -12.28
N ASP A 58 -42.74 -19.42 -11.80
CA ASP A 58 -44.19 -19.58 -11.77
C ASP A 58 -44.87 -18.54 -10.87
N GLY A 59 -46.09 -18.11 -11.24
CA GLY A 59 -46.93 -17.23 -10.41
C GLY A 59 -46.38 -15.81 -10.21
N THR A 60 -45.35 -15.42 -10.95
CA THR A 60 -44.72 -14.09 -10.85
C THR A 60 -45.57 -13.01 -11.51
N VAL A 61 -45.59 -11.82 -10.91
CA VAL A 61 -46.35 -10.65 -11.38
C VAL A 61 -45.41 -9.49 -11.68
N LEU A 62 -45.37 -9.05 -12.94
CA LEU A 62 -44.48 -8.00 -13.43
C LEU A 62 -45.28 -6.78 -13.89
N GLY A 63 -44.80 -5.58 -13.55
CA GLY A 63 -45.37 -4.32 -13.99
C GLY A 63 -46.69 -3.96 -13.30
N ARG A 64 -46.92 -4.47 -12.08
CA ARG A 64 -48.16 -4.18 -11.35
C ARG A 64 -48.22 -2.72 -10.93
N GLN A 65 -49.37 -2.08 -11.09
CA GLN A 65 -49.61 -0.76 -10.48
C GLN A 65 -49.93 -0.89 -8.99
N PRO A 66 -49.36 -0.01 -8.14
CA PRO A 66 -49.73 0.07 -6.74
C PRO A 66 -51.19 0.54 -6.63
N ARG A 67 -51.99 -0.20 -5.87
CA ARG A 67 -53.36 0.20 -5.54
C ARG A 67 -53.41 0.62 -4.08
N PRO A 68 -53.77 1.87 -3.77
CA PRO A 68 -54.00 2.26 -2.39
C PRO A 68 -55.16 1.45 -1.81
N ALA A 69 -55.14 1.22 -0.50
CA ALA A 69 -56.30 0.67 0.18
C ALA A 69 -57.51 1.61 -0.01
N ALA A 70 -58.72 1.07 -0.06
CA ALA A 70 -59.95 1.85 -0.23
C ALA A 70 -60.15 2.94 0.85
N THR A 71 -59.45 2.82 1.98
CA THR A 71 -59.47 3.75 3.12
C THR A 71 -58.27 4.71 3.15
N SER A 72 -57.37 4.66 2.16
CA SER A 72 -56.17 5.51 2.11
C SER A 72 -56.52 6.96 1.78
N THR A 73 -55.91 7.91 2.50
CA THR A 73 -56.02 9.35 2.21
C THR A 73 -55.06 9.82 1.11
N VAL A 74 -54.11 8.98 0.69
CA VAL A 74 -53.15 9.29 -0.39
C VAL A 74 -53.88 9.25 -1.73
N LYS A 75 -54.11 10.43 -2.30
CA LYS A 75 -54.76 10.63 -3.60
C LYS A 75 -53.72 11.05 -4.63
N GLU A 76 -52.92 10.12 -5.14
CA GLU A 76 -52.01 10.43 -6.24
C GLU A 76 -51.95 9.24 -7.21
N GLU A 77 -52.69 9.38 -8.32
CA GLU A 77 -52.50 8.61 -9.55
C GLU A 77 -51.41 9.30 -10.35
N HIS A 78 -50.15 8.94 -10.10
CA HIS A 78 -49.09 9.24 -11.05
C HIS A 78 -48.99 8.06 -12.02
N GLU A 79 -49.08 8.35 -13.31
CA GLU A 79 -48.77 7.37 -14.35
C GLU A 79 -47.30 6.97 -14.20
N LEU A 80 -47.07 5.77 -13.67
CA LEU A 80 -45.73 5.23 -13.47
C LEU A 80 -45.16 4.82 -14.82
N LYS A 81 -43.85 5.03 -14.99
CA LYS A 81 -43.15 4.48 -16.16
C LYS A 81 -43.34 2.96 -16.21
N PRO A 82 -43.34 2.34 -17.40
CA PRO A 82 -43.38 0.88 -17.47
C PRO A 82 -42.19 0.24 -16.75
N LEU A 83 -42.38 -1.01 -16.30
CA LEU A 83 -41.28 -1.81 -15.74
C LEU A 83 -40.30 -2.18 -16.86
N LEU A 84 -39.01 -1.96 -16.60
CA LEU A 84 -37.92 -2.35 -17.47
C LEU A 84 -37.05 -3.39 -16.78
N ILE A 85 -36.89 -4.56 -17.40
CA ILE A 85 -36.00 -5.63 -16.94
C ILE A 85 -34.94 -5.87 -18.00
N GLY A 86 -33.67 -5.87 -17.60
CA GLY A 86 -32.51 -6.14 -18.44
C GLY A 86 -32.42 -7.59 -18.90
N ARG A 87 -31.27 -7.91 -19.49
CA ARG A 87 -30.95 -9.20 -20.09
C ARG A 87 -30.38 -10.17 -19.06
N ASN A 88 -30.52 -11.46 -19.32
CA ASN A 88 -29.94 -12.54 -18.52
C ASN A 88 -30.37 -12.51 -17.03
N CYS A 89 -31.52 -11.92 -16.72
CA CYS A 89 -32.02 -11.87 -15.35
C CYS A 89 -32.68 -13.21 -14.99
N THR A 90 -32.70 -13.53 -13.71
CA THR A 90 -33.44 -14.68 -13.17
C THR A 90 -34.40 -14.20 -12.11
N ILE A 91 -35.70 -14.35 -12.37
CA ILE A 91 -36.77 -13.96 -11.48
C ILE A 91 -37.42 -15.24 -10.97
N GLY A 92 -37.41 -15.44 -9.66
CA GLY A 92 -37.93 -16.64 -9.00
C GLY A 92 -39.45 -16.76 -9.06
N THR A 93 -39.97 -17.74 -8.33
CA THR A 93 -41.40 -18.05 -8.23
C THR A 93 -42.12 -17.05 -7.33
N GLY A 94 -43.31 -16.60 -7.73
CA GLY A 94 -44.17 -15.74 -6.91
C GLY A 94 -43.58 -14.36 -6.62
N VAL A 95 -42.63 -13.90 -7.45
CA VAL A 95 -42.04 -12.57 -7.30
C VAL A 95 -43.03 -11.50 -7.76
N ILE A 96 -42.99 -10.32 -7.14
CA ILE A 96 -43.81 -9.18 -7.55
C ILE A 96 -42.91 -7.98 -7.83
N VAL A 97 -42.94 -7.45 -9.04
CA VAL A 97 -42.22 -6.23 -9.41
C VAL A 97 -43.20 -5.19 -9.96
N TYR A 98 -43.17 -4.00 -9.40
CA TYR A 98 -44.12 -2.93 -9.72
C TYR A 98 -43.64 -2.05 -10.89
N GLN A 99 -44.56 -1.24 -11.42
CA GLN A 99 -44.22 -0.21 -12.42
C GLN A 99 -43.30 0.87 -11.82
N GLY A 100 -42.62 1.60 -12.71
CA GLY A 100 -41.64 2.62 -12.36
C GLY A 100 -40.26 2.06 -12.03
N THR A 101 -40.15 0.73 -11.90
CA THR A 101 -38.90 0.06 -11.55
C THR A 101 -38.09 -0.29 -12.78
N GLU A 102 -36.78 -0.10 -12.69
CA GLU A 102 -35.80 -0.47 -13.70
C GLU A 102 -34.77 -1.43 -13.10
N MET A 103 -34.55 -2.55 -13.78
CA MET A 103 -33.55 -3.56 -13.42
C MET A 103 -32.58 -3.70 -14.58
N GLN A 104 -31.28 -3.56 -14.32
CA GLN A 104 -30.24 -3.80 -15.31
C GLN A 104 -29.99 -5.30 -15.53
N ASP A 105 -28.96 -5.62 -16.30
CA ASP A 105 -28.62 -6.96 -16.73
C ASP A 105 -28.17 -7.86 -15.56
N SER A 106 -28.35 -9.17 -15.72
CA SER A 106 -27.83 -10.22 -14.84
C SER A 106 -28.35 -10.19 -13.39
N CYS A 107 -29.47 -9.51 -13.13
CA CYS A 107 -30.09 -9.49 -11.81
C CYS A 107 -30.72 -10.84 -11.43
N PHE A 108 -30.72 -11.17 -10.13
CA PHE A 108 -31.39 -12.33 -9.56
C PHE A 108 -32.40 -11.91 -8.49
N LEU A 109 -33.66 -12.32 -8.63
CA LEU A 109 -34.69 -12.17 -7.60
C LEU A 109 -35.13 -13.54 -7.09
N GLY A 110 -34.93 -13.81 -5.80
CA GLY A 110 -35.32 -15.07 -5.17
C GLY A 110 -36.82 -15.19 -4.96
N ASP A 111 -37.29 -16.43 -4.80
CA ASP A 111 -38.72 -16.73 -4.67
C ASP A 111 -39.42 -15.88 -3.60
N ASN A 112 -40.63 -15.42 -3.95
CA ASN A 112 -41.51 -14.62 -3.10
C ASN A 112 -40.91 -13.28 -2.65
N SER A 113 -39.86 -12.77 -3.30
CA SER A 113 -39.42 -11.38 -3.08
C SER A 113 -40.37 -10.39 -3.74
N SER A 114 -40.41 -9.15 -3.25
CA SER A 114 -41.18 -8.07 -3.88
C SER A 114 -40.37 -6.79 -4.01
N VAL A 115 -40.46 -6.12 -5.15
CA VAL A 115 -39.83 -4.82 -5.43
C VAL A 115 -40.91 -3.83 -5.84
N ARG A 116 -41.14 -2.83 -4.98
CA ARG A 116 -42.16 -1.78 -5.15
C ARG A 116 -41.78 -0.78 -6.25
N GLU A 117 -42.65 0.18 -6.47
CA GLU A 117 -42.56 1.17 -7.54
C GLU A 117 -41.35 2.10 -7.42
N ASN A 118 -40.92 2.65 -8.55
CA ASN A 118 -39.84 3.64 -8.66
C ASN A 118 -38.49 3.17 -8.10
N CYS A 119 -38.19 1.87 -8.17
CA CYS A 119 -36.89 1.36 -7.73
C CYS A 119 -35.89 1.30 -8.89
N GLN A 120 -34.60 1.35 -8.58
CA GLN A 120 -33.53 1.14 -9.55
C GLN A 120 -32.61 0.03 -9.04
N LEU A 121 -32.42 -1.01 -9.86
CA LEU A 121 -31.50 -2.11 -9.58
C LEU A 121 -30.39 -2.09 -10.65
N GLY A 122 -29.15 -1.93 -10.19
CA GLY A 122 -27.94 -1.98 -11.00
C GLY A 122 -27.63 -3.36 -11.58
N GLU A 123 -26.47 -3.49 -12.23
CA GLU A 123 -26.04 -4.74 -12.85
C GLU A 123 -25.73 -5.81 -11.78
N ALA A 124 -26.09 -7.06 -12.05
CA ALA A 124 -25.75 -8.21 -11.20
C ALA A 124 -26.21 -8.10 -9.73
N VAL A 125 -27.31 -7.39 -9.48
CA VAL A 125 -27.94 -7.33 -8.14
C VAL A 125 -28.61 -8.66 -7.80
N LEU A 126 -28.33 -9.18 -6.59
CA LEU A 126 -28.93 -10.41 -6.06
C LEU A 126 -29.84 -10.09 -4.87
N ILE A 127 -31.14 -10.29 -5.07
CA ILE A 127 -32.17 -10.23 -4.04
C ILE A 127 -32.57 -11.66 -3.65
N GLY A 128 -32.45 -11.98 -2.37
CA GLY A 128 -32.77 -13.30 -1.82
C GLY A 128 -34.27 -13.55 -1.72
N GLN A 129 -34.62 -14.77 -1.28
CA GLN A 129 -36.03 -15.16 -1.11
C GLN A 129 -36.72 -14.28 -0.06
N ARG A 130 -38.01 -13.97 -0.29
CA ARG A 130 -38.85 -13.22 0.66
C ARG A 130 -38.28 -11.86 1.10
N VAL A 131 -37.35 -11.29 0.34
CA VAL A 131 -36.90 -9.92 0.55
C VAL A 131 -37.98 -8.95 0.08
N VAL A 132 -38.21 -7.92 0.87
CA VAL A 132 -39.13 -6.83 0.50
C VAL A 132 -38.32 -5.57 0.28
N VAL A 133 -38.39 -5.03 -0.93
CA VAL A 133 -37.84 -3.73 -1.31
C VAL A 133 -38.99 -2.77 -1.54
N GLU A 134 -39.09 -1.76 -0.68
CA GLU A 134 -40.12 -0.73 -0.73
C GLU A 134 -39.84 0.33 -1.81
N ASN A 135 -40.78 1.24 -2.01
CA ASN A 135 -40.77 2.17 -3.13
C ASN A 135 -39.60 3.17 -3.08
N GLY A 136 -39.11 3.57 -4.25
CA GLY A 136 -38.05 4.58 -4.36
C GLY A 136 -36.70 4.12 -3.80
N VAL A 137 -36.40 2.82 -3.83
CA VAL A 137 -35.12 2.27 -3.39
C VAL A 137 -34.16 2.19 -4.58
N GLU A 138 -32.92 2.60 -4.36
CA GLU A 138 -31.83 2.50 -5.34
C GLU A 138 -30.80 1.48 -4.86
N ILE A 139 -30.42 0.54 -5.72
CA ILE A 139 -29.49 -0.54 -5.44
C ILE A 139 -28.41 -0.57 -6.52
N GLY A 140 -27.17 -0.30 -6.13
CA GLY A 140 -26.01 -0.29 -7.01
C GLY A 140 -25.50 -1.68 -7.39
N ASP A 141 -24.61 -1.71 -8.37
CA ASP A 141 -24.11 -2.92 -9.02
C ASP A 141 -23.48 -3.91 -8.04
N TYR A 142 -23.53 -5.21 -8.38
CA TYR A 142 -22.89 -6.30 -7.63
C TYR A 142 -23.32 -6.41 -6.15
N THR A 143 -24.48 -5.86 -5.80
CA THR A 143 -25.02 -5.86 -4.44
C THR A 143 -25.80 -7.13 -4.14
N LYS A 144 -25.64 -7.66 -2.93
CA LYS A 144 -26.31 -8.88 -2.46
C LYS A 144 -27.15 -8.61 -1.22
N ILE A 145 -28.46 -8.85 -1.33
CA ILE A 145 -29.43 -8.76 -0.23
C ILE A 145 -29.98 -10.15 0.04
N GLN A 146 -29.71 -10.69 1.22
CA GLN A 146 -30.07 -12.07 1.55
C GLN A 146 -31.49 -12.19 2.13
N THR A 147 -31.94 -13.45 2.18
CA THR A 147 -33.30 -13.88 2.48
C THR A 147 -33.95 -13.15 3.66
N GLY A 148 -35.20 -12.72 3.46
CA GLY A 148 -36.06 -12.16 4.50
C GLY A 148 -35.67 -10.75 4.98
N ALA A 149 -34.74 -10.07 4.31
CA ALA A 149 -34.46 -8.67 4.61
C ALA A 149 -35.64 -7.76 4.24
N TYR A 150 -35.88 -6.72 5.03
CA TYR A 150 -36.85 -5.66 4.75
C TYR A 150 -36.11 -4.34 4.50
N ILE A 151 -36.21 -3.84 3.27
CA ILE A 151 -35.59 -2.59 2.81
C ILE A 151 -36.69 -1.54 2.65
N THR A 152 -36.76 -0.63 3.60
CA THR A 152 -37.74 0.47 3.68
C THR A 152 -37.61 1.48 2.53
N ALA A 153 -38.68 2.22 2.27
CA ALA A 153 -38.73 3.19 1.18
C ALA A 153 -37.65 4.27 1.29
N SER A 154 -37.17 4.74 0.13
CA SER A 154 -36.12 5.76 0.02
C SER A 154 -34.79 5.36 0.66
N THR A 155 -34.47 4.06 0.64
CA THR A 155 -33.13 3.55 0.99
C THR A 155 -32.23 3.66 -0.23
N GLU A 156 -31.00 4.13 -0.02
CA GLU A 156 -29.95 4.16 -1.03
C GLU A 156 -28.90 3.10 -0.71
N ILE A 157 -28.61 2.22 -1.66
CA ILE A 157 -27.59 1.18 -1.53
C ILE A 157 -26.59 1.32 -2.67
N GLU A 158 -25.34 1.64 -2.35
CA GLU A 158 -24.26 1.73 -3.35
C GLU A 158 -23.77 0.34 -3.79
N GLU A 159 -22.77 0.31 -4.68
CA GLU A 159 -22.23 -0.93 -5.26
C GLU A 159 -21.55 -1.85 -4.24
N HIS A 160 -21.55 -3.16 -4.54
CA HIS A 160 -20.86 -4.21 -3.80
C HIS A 160 -21.24 -4.30 -2.30
N VAL A 161 -22.45 -3.86 -1.94
CA VAL A 161 -22.96 -3.97 -0.57
C VAL A 161 -23.43 -5.41 -0.30
N PHE A 162 -23.22 -5.88 0.93
CA PHE A 162 -23.76 -7.15 1.40
C PHE A 162 -24.72 -6.94 2.58
N VAL A 163 -25.97 -7.33 2.41
CA VAL A 163 -27.00 -7.34 3.44
C VAL A 163 -27.35 -8.79 3.77
N ALA A 164 -27.01 -9.23 4.99
CA ALA A 164 -27.27 -10.58 5.46
C ALA A 164 -28.76 -10.84 5.74
N PRO A 165 -29.16 -12.08 6.10
CA PRO A 165 -30.57 -12.44 6.24
C PRO A 165 -31.25 -11.68 7.38
N MET A 166 -32.54 -11.42 7.22
CA MET A 166 -33.40 -10.81 8.26
C MET A 166 -32.97 -9.42 8.73
N VAL A 167 -32.14 -8.71 7.96
CA VAL A 167 -31.84 -7.29 8.23
C VAL A 167 -33.11 -6.46 8.02
N THR A 168 -33.39 -5.55 8.94
CA THR A 168 -34.56 -4.67 8.88
C THR A 168 -34.11 -3.22 8.86
N THR A 169 -34.53 -2.45 7.85
CA THR A 169 -34.36 -1.00 7.82
C THR A 169 -35.67 -0.30 8.15
N THR A 170 -35.57 0.90 8.71
CA THR A 170 -36.73 1.73 9.08
C THR A 170 -36.52 3.16 8.57
N ASN A 171 -37.58 3.91 8.27
CA ASN A 171 -37.49 5.28 7.76
C ASN A 171 -38.43 6.30 8.45
N ASP A 172 -39.15 5.87 9.50
CA ASP A 172 -40.06 6.74 10.26
C ASP A 172 -39.56 6.90 11.71
N ASN A 173 -38.96 8.05 12.00
CA ASN A 173 -38.48 8.40 13.36
C ASN A 173 -39.61 8.77 14.33
N TYR A 174 -40.82 9.03 13.83
CA TYR A 174 -41.84 9.74 14.58
C TYR A 174 -43.18 9.00 14.65
N MET A 175 -43.28 7.78 14.10
CA MET A 175 -44.52 7.01 14.00
C MET A 175 -45.68 7.90 13.49
N GLY A 176 -45.37 8.75 12.52
CA GLY A 176 -46.11 9.98 12.25
C GLY A 176 -47.31 9.76 11.32
N ARG A 177 -48.50 10.20 11.76
CA ARG A 177 -49.74 10.23 10.95
C ARG A 177 -50.04 11.62 10.34
N THR A 178 -49.07 12.53 10.28
CA THR A 178 -49.28 13.94 9.87
C THR A 178 -48.36 14.35 8.73
N GLU A 179 -48.86 15.15 7.77
CA GLU A 179 -48.13 15.58 6.55
C GLU A 179 -46.74 16.16 6.81
N LYS A 180 -46.59 16.99 7.85
CA LYS A 180 -45.30 17.59 8.23
C LYS A 180 -44.23 16.54 8.54
N ARG A 181 -44.61 15.35 9.01
CA ARG A 181 -43.68 14.26 9.34
C ARG A 181 -43.35 13.36 8.14
N PHE A 182 -44.11 13.42 7.05
CA PHE A 182 -43.75 12.73 5.80
C PHE A 182 -42.56 13.40 5.10
N ALA A 183 -42.40 14.72 5.27
CA ALA A 183 -41.28 15.49 4.71
C ALA A 183 -39.90 15.11 5.29
N ASP A 184 -39.87 14.49 6.48
CA ASP A 184 -38.63 14.13 7.19
C ASP A 184 -38.33 12.62 7.13
N ARG A 185 -39.05 11.84 6.31
CA ARG A 185 -38.78 10.40 6.12
C ARG A 185 -37.49 10.22 5.34
N ARG A 186 -36.56 9.46 5.91
CA ARG A 186 -35.28 9.14 5.27
C ARG A 186 -34.99 7.67 5.49
N GLY A 187 -34.82 6.92 4.40
CA GLY A 187 -34.27 5.57 4.47
C GLY A 187 -32.80 5.63 4.87
N PRO A 188 -32.21 4.51 5.32
CA PRO A 188 -30.78 4.42 5.52
C PRO A 188 -30.01 4.56 4.20
N THR A 189 -28.75 4.95 4.30
CA THR A 189 -27.81 4.95 3.17
C THR A 189 -26.70 3.93 3.43
N PHE A 190 -26.49 3.01 2.50
CA PHE A 190 -25.43 2.00 2.54
C PHE A 190 -24.35 2.42 1.56
N LYS A 191 -23.16 2.75 2.07
CA LYS A 191 -22.02 3.11 1.23
C LYS A 191 -21.31 1.89 0.68
N LYS A 192 -20.56 2.12 -0.40
CA LYS A 192 -19.78 1.13 -1.16
C LYS A 192 -19.09 0.09 -0.27
N GLY A 193 -19.26 -1.19 -0.61
CA GLY A 193 -18.58 -2.31 0.05
C GLY A 193 -18.97 -2.58 1.52
N CYS A 194 -19.92 -1.84 2.10
CA CYS A 194 -20.33 -2.08 3.48
C CYS A 194 -21.06 -3.43 3.64
N ARG A 195 -20.94 -4.01 4.84
CA ARG A 195 -21.44 -5.36 5.16
C ARG A 195 -22.29 -5.31 6.42
N VAL A 196 -23.54 -5.77 6.30
CA VAL A 196 -24.50 -5.78 7.40
C VAL A 196 -24.82 -7.21 7.80
N GLY A 197 -24.47 -7.59 9.04
CA GLY A 197 -24.70 -8.91 9.59
C GLY A 197 -26.18 -9.24 9.82
N GLY A 198 -26.49 -10.53 9.96
CA GLY A 198 -27.88 -11.00 9.99
C GLY A 198 -28.66 -10.46 11.19
N GLY A 199 -29.95 -10.17 10.99
CA GLY A 199 -30.83 -9.67 12.06
C GLY A 199 -30.49 -8.27 12.59
N VAL A 200 -29.68 -7.49 11.87
CA VAL A 200 -29.41 -6.09 12.23
C VAL A 200 -30.65 -5.23 12.01
N THR A 201 -30.90 -4.29 12.92
CA THR A 201 -31.93 -3.25 12.77
C THR A 201 -31.28 -1.88 12.56
N LEU A 202 -31.55 -1.25 11.42
CA LEU A 202 -31.11 0.11 11.10
C LEU A 202 -32.22 1.13 11.38
N LEU A 203 -31.92 2.13 12.21
CA LEU A 203 -32.86 3.21 12.49
C LEU A 203 -32.93 4.22 11.32
N PRO A 204 -33.96 5.09 11.30
CA PRO A 204 -34.19 5.99 10.17
C PRO A 204 -33.06 6.98 9.91
N GLY A 205 -32.72 7.14 8.63
CA GLY A 205 -31.75 8.11 8.13
C GLY A 205 -30.28 7.82 8.47
N VAL A 206 -29.95 6.64 9.02
CA VAL A 206 -28.56 6.31 9.34
C VAL A 206 -27.74 6.04 8.08
N THR A 207 -26.51 6.53 8.05
CA THR A 207 -25.53 6.23 7.01
C THR A 207 -24.53 5.17 7.49
N ILE A 208 -24.39 4.09 6.74
CA ILE A 208 -23.36 3.08 6.93
C ILE A 208 -22.18 3.42 6.03
N GLY A 209 -21.05 3.80 6.62
CA GLY A 209 -19.86 4.23 5.88
C GLY A 209 -19.25 3.13 5.00
N GLU A 210 -18.44 3.58 4.02
CA GLU A 210 -17.75 2.70 3.06
C GLU A 210 -16.99 1.60 3.80
N GLU A 211 -17.12 0.36 3.34
CA GLU A 211 -16.45 -0.81 3.93
C GLU A 211 -16.71 -1.02 5.44
N ALA A 212 -17.72 -0.38 6.02
CA ALA A 212 -18.07 -0.62 7.41
C ALA A 212 -18.67 -2.02 7.57
N PHE A 213 -18.42 -2.65 8.72
CA PHE A 213 -18.94 -3.96 9.06
C PHE A 213 -19.84 -3.87 10.29
N ILE A 214 -21.06 -4.38 10.20
CA ILE A 214 -22.01 -4.42 11.32
C ILE A 214 -22.18 -5.87 11.76
N ALA A 215 -21.81 -6.17 13.01
CA ALA A 215 -22.00 -7.50 13.57
C ALA A 215 -23.49 -7.88 13.64
N ALA A 216 -23.79 -9.17 13.45
CA ALA A 216 -25.13 -9.71 13.51
C ALA A 216 -25.86 -9.35 14.82
N GLY A 217 -27.18 -9.14 14.74
CA GLY A 217 -28.04 -8.81 15.88
C GLY A 217 -27.84 -7.41 16.47
N SER A 218 -27.08 -6.53 15.81
CA SER A 218 -26.86 -5.16 16.30
C SER A 218 -28.04 -4.22 16.01
N ILE A 219 -28.24 -3.20 16.87
CA ILE A 219 -29.19 -2.10 16.62
C ILE A 219 -28.38 -0.83 16.35
N VAL A 220 -28.60 -0.20 15.19
CA VAL A 220 -27.80 0.93 14.71
C VAL A 220 -28.61 2.22 14.79
N PRO A 221 -28.46 3.01 15.87
CA PRO A 221 -29.23 4.23 16.07
C PRO A 221 -28.59 5.49 15.47
N ARG A 222 -27.38 5.39 14.92
CA ARG A 222 -26.58 6.53 14.44
C ARG A 222 -25.66 6.07 13.30
N ASP A 223 -25.14 7.04 12.56
CA ASP A 223 -24.19 6.80 11.48
C ASP A 223 -22.98 5.99 11.93
N ILE A 224 -22.52 5.12 11.03
CA ILE A 224 -21.34 4.29 11.23
C ILE A 224 -20.21 4.86 10.38
N PRO A 225 -19.05 5.20 10.97
CA PRO A 225 -17.91 5.68 10.21
C PRO A 225 -17.40 4.62 9.21
N PRO A 226 -16.81 5.05 8.07
CA PRO A 226 -16.18 4.15 7.12
C PRO A 226 -15.13 3.24 7.77
N TYR A 227 -15.01 2.02 7.25
CA TYR A 227 -14.00 1.03 7.63
C TYR A 227 -14.00 0.65 9.12
N GLN A 228 -15.13 0.81 9.82
CA GLN A 228 -15.28 0.43 11.22
C GLN A 228 -16.13 -0.83 11.37
N LEU A 229 -15.70 -1.72 12.27
CA LEU A 229 -16.52 -2.79 12.80
C LEU A 229 -17.33 -2.24 13.99
N VAL A 230 -18.66 -2.34 13.92
CA VAL A 230 -19.55 -2.02 15.03
C VAL A 230 -20.32 -3.25 15.51
N MET A 231 -20.63 -3.30 16.80
CA MET A 231 -21.48 -4.35 17.37
C MET A 231 -22.33 -3.85 18.54
N GLY A 232 -23.43 -4.55 18.80
CA GLY A 232 -24.22 -4.43 20.02
C GLY A 232 -25.55 -3.68 19.86
N SER A 233 -26.25 -3.51 20.99
CA SER A 233 -27.52 -2.79 21.07
C SER A 233 -27.47 -1.83 22.27
N PRO A 234 -27.21 -0.53 22.05
CA PRO A 234 -26.95 0.10 20.75
C PRO A 234 -25.55 -0.23 20.21
N ALA A 235 -25.40 -0.25 18.89
CA ALA A 235 -24.15 -0.55 18.22
C ALA A 235 -23.06 0.47 18.59
N ARG A 236 -21.84 -0.02 18.80
CA ARG A 236 -20.65 0.77 19.11
C ARG A 236 -19.45 0.27 18.32
N THR A 237 -18.55 1.18 17.97
CA THR A 237 -17.27 0.84 17.34
C THR A 237 -16.45 -0.07 18.24
N VAL A 238 -15.98 -1.17 17.66
CA VAL A 238 -15.13 -2.17 18.33
C VAL A 238 -13.69 -1.99 17.90
N ARG A 239 -13.47 -1.96 16.58
CA ARG A 239 -12.16 -1.90 15.92
C ARG A 239 -12.34 -1.44 14.47
N SER A 240 -11.24 -1.10 13.81
CA SER A 240 -11.23 -0.97 12.36
C SER A 240 -11.43 -2.33 11.67
N VAL A 241 -12.09 -2.32 10.52
CA VAL A 241 -12.11 -3.47 9.60
C VAL A 241 -10.68 -3.66 9.07
N PRO A 242 -10.11 -4.88 9.14
CA PRO A 242 -8.76 -5.18 8.66
C PRO A 242 -8.67 -5.06 7.14
N GLU A 243 -7.49 -4.71 6.62
CA GLU A 243 -7.31 -4.49 5.18
C GLU A 243 -7.58 -5.74 4.33
N ASP A 244 -7.31 -6.94 4.85
CA ASP A 244 -7.58 -8.22 4.20
C ASP A 244 -9.07 -8.57 4.17
N GLU A 245 -9.87 -7.95 5.04
CA GLU A 245 -11.32 -8.06 4.99
C GLU A 245 -11.95 -7.00 4.06
N LEU A 246 -11.23 -5.99 3.56
CA LEU A 246 -11.83 -4.93 2.71
C LEU A 246 -12.09 -5.43 1.28
N LEU A 247 -13.26 -5.14 0.71
CA LEU A 247 -13.52 -5.40 -0.71
C LEU A 247 -12.83 -4.34 -1.58
N PHE A 248 -12.83 -3.09 -1.11
CA PHE A 248 -12.13 -1.95 -1.67
C PHE A 248 -11.06 -1.49 -0.69
N PRO A 249 -9.78 -1.65 -1.04
CA PRO A 249 -8.68 -1.10 -0.24
C PRO A 249 -8.90 0.40 -0.03
N ARG A 250 -8.63 0.89 1.18
CA ARG A 250 -8.78 2.31 1.54
C ARG A 250 -8.07 3.20 0.51
N GLU A 251 -8.85 3.97 -0.25
CA GLU A 251 -8.32 5.10 -1.00
C GLU A 251 -8.01 6.22 -0.01
N THR A 252 -6.74 6.51 0.24
CA THR A 252 -6.32 7.71 0.98
C THR A 252 -6.62 8.97 0.17
N LYS A 253 -7.85 9.50 0.28
CA LYS A 253 -8.25 10.78 -0.31
C LYS A 253 -7.62 11.95 0.46
N GLN A 254 -6.88 12.82 -0.23
CA GLN A 254 -6.92 14.26 0.04
C GLN A 254 -7.94 14.88 -0.92
N VAL A 255 -8.83 15.68 -0.33
CA VAL A 255 -10.02 16.27 -0.95
C VAL A 255 -9.66 17.42 -1.91
N ALA A 256 -10.13 17.35 -3.16
CA ALA A 256 -10.95 18.36 -3.84
C ALA A 256 -11.16 17.98 -5.32
N GLN A 257 -12.41 17.98 -5.79
CA GLN A 257 -12.78 17.86 -7.20
C GLN A 257 -12.09 18.93 -8.06
N VAL A 258 -11.30 18.54 -9.06
CA VAL A 258 -11.28 19.10 -10.44
C VAL A 258 -10.71 18.04 -11.41
N ASP A 259 -11.54 17.66 -12.39
CA ASP A 259 -11.26 17.05 -13.71
C ASP A 259 -10.25 15.92 -13.95
N LYS A 260 -10.82 14.76 -14.33
CA LYS A 260 -10.42 13.83 -15.42
C LYS A 260 -8.91 13.66 -15.70
N THR A 261 -8.30 12.64 -15.09
CA THR A 261 -7.52 11.52 -15.70
C THR A 261 -6.60 10.88 -14.63
N ASP A 262 -7.17 10.13 -13.67
CA ASP A 262 -6.36 9.56 -12.59
C ASP A 262 -5.59 8.30 -13.01
N LYS A 263 -4.28 8.47 -13.22
CA LYS A 263 -3.29 7.38 -13.19
C LYS A 263 -2.83 7.16 -11.75
N ALA A 264 -2.82 5.89 -11.29
CA ALA A 264 -2.47 5.46 -9.93
C ALA A 264 -1.17 6.10 -9.36
N ALA A 265 -1.13 6.43 -8.07
CA ALA A 265 0.02 7.07 -7.43
C ALA A 265 1.28 6.18 -7.42
N ILE A 266 2.46 6.78 -7.58
CA ILE A 266 3.77 6.12 -7.59
C ILE A 266 4.46 6.41 -6.25
N SER A 267 4.58 5.41 -5.38
CA SER A 267 5.28 5.55 -4.10
C SER A 267 6.80 5.73 -4.30
N SER A 268 7.50 6.39 -3.37
CA SER A 268 8.97 6.43 -3.39
C SER A 268 9.59 5.05 -3.13
N PHE A 269 8.86 4.18 -2.41
CA PHE A 269 9.22 2.82 -2.08
C PHE A 269 7.96 2.00 -1.75
N ASP A 270 7.89 0.72 -2.16
CA ASP A 270 6.70 -0.14 -1.96
C ASP A 270 7.08 -1.61 -1.63
N LEU A 271 7.17 -1.94 -0.35
CA LEU A 271 7.38 -3.33 0.10
C LEU A 271 6.15 -4.21 -0.08
N LYS A 272 4.96 -3.63 -0.27
CA LYS A 272 3.74 -4.43 -0.38
C LYS A 272 3.81 -5.33 -1.61
N ARG A 273 4.27 -4.78 -2.75
CA ARG A 273 4.47 -5.54 -4.00
C ARG A 273 5.41 -6.73 -3.78
N GLN A 274 6.56 -6.49 -3.15
CA GLN A 274 7.52 -7.54 -2.83
C GLN A 274 6.94 -8.60 -1.89
N ASN A 275 6.28 -8.17 -0.82
CA ASN A 275 5.72 -9.07 0.20
C ASN A 275 4.60 -9.95 -0.35
N VAL A 276 3.77 -9.43 -1.26
CA VAL A 276 2.73 -10.21 -1.95
C VAL A 276 3.37 -11.35 -2.74
N ALA A 277 4.42 -11.05 -3.52
CA ALA A 277 5.14 -12.04 -4.32
C ALA A 277 5.76 -13.16 -3.47
N LEU A 278 6.27 -12.83 -2.27
CA LEU A 278 6.94 -13.79 -1.37
C LEU A 278 6.05 -14.33 -0.25
N SER A 279 4.76 -14.01 -0.25
CA SER A 279 3.85 -14.25 0.88
C SER A 279 3.85 -15.70 1.38
N GLY A 280 3.82 -16.68 0.46
CA GLY A 280 3.84 -18.09 0.80
C GLY A 280 5.15 -18.54 1.47
N GLU A 281 6.30 -18.16 0.90
CA GLU A 281 7.62 -18.52 1.42
C GLU A 281 7.86 -17.88 2.79
N LEU A 282 7.51 -16.61 2.93
CA LEU A 282 7.65 -15.85 4.17
C LEU A 282 6.76 -16.41 5.29
N SER A 283 5.50 -16.70 4.99
CA SER A 283 4.57 -17.27 5.97
C SER A 283 5.08 -18.61 6.49
N SER A 284 5.60 -19.46 5.60
CA SER A 284 6.15 -20.77 5.98
C SER A 284 7.34 -20.66 6.93
N VAL A 285 8.30 -19.78 6.65
CA VAL A 285 9.49 -19.64 7.52
C VAL A 285 9.16 -18.98 8.85
N ILE A 286 8.23 -18.03 8.86
CA ILE A 286 7.75 -17.37 10.08
C ILE A 286 7.09 -18.41 11.01
N GLU A 287 6.20 -19.24 10.47
CA GLU A 287 5.54 -20.31 11.22
C GLU A 287 6.54 -21.32 11.81
N LYS A 288 7.58 -21.68 11.04
CA LYS A 288 8.67 -22.56 11.53
C LYS A 288 9.43 -21.94 12.70
N VAL A 289 9.76 -20.65 12.64
CA VAL A 289 10.44 -19.95 13.75
C VAL A 289 9.54 -19.92 14.99
N ILE A 290 8.26 -19.56 14.83
CA ILE A 290 7.27 -19.57 15.91
C ILE A 290 7.17 -20.96 16.56
N SER A 291 7.04 -22.00 15.75
CA SER A 291 6.92 -23.38 16.22
C SER A 291 8.17 -23.89 16.95
N SER A 292 9.35 -23.36 16.62
CA SER A 292 10.61 -23.74 17.26
C SER A 292 10.80 -23.17 18.67
N GLY A 293 10.15 -22.04 18.98
CA GLY A 293 10.36 -21.29 20.23
C GLY A 293 11.74 -20.63 20.36
N GLN A 294 12.62 -20.72 19.35
CA GLN A 294 13.96 -20.13 19.35
C GLN A 294 13.98 -18.77 18.66
N PHE A 295 13.75 -17.70 19.43
CA PHE A 295 13.62 -16.34 18.87
C PHE A 295 14.90 -15.51 18.88
N ILE A 296 15.84 -15.84 19.77
CA ILE A 296 17.05 -15.04 20.01
C ILE A 296 18.26 -15.82 19.50
N LEU A 297 18.99 -15.25 18.54
CA LEU A 297 20.12 -15.89 17.88
C LEU A 297 19.69 -17.25 17.26
N GLY A 298 20.55 -18.27 17.28
CA GLY A 298 20.24 -19.61 16.78
C GLY A 298 20.68 -19.83 15.33
N GLU A 299 20.24 -20.95 14.75
CA GLU A 299 20.77 -21.45 13.47
C GLU A 299 20.45 -20.53 12.28
N ASN A 300 19.27 -19.89 12.26
CA ASN A 300 18.94 -18.92 11.20
C ASN A 300 19.90 -17.72 11.21
N VAL A 301 20.26 -17.23 12.41
CA VAL A 301 21.21 -16.12 12.53
C VAL A 301 22.61 -16.55 12.09
N LYS A 302 23.09 -17.72 12.54
CA LYS A 302 24.40 -18.24 12.12
C LYS A 302 24.48 -18.47 10.61
N LYS A 303 23.42 -19.00 10.02
CA LYS A 303 23.35 -19.25 8.57
C LYS A 303 23.37 -17.94 7.80
N LEU A 304 22.58 -16.95 8.21
CA LEU A 304 22.60 -15.62 7.58
C LEU A 304 23.96 -14.95 7.75
N GLU A 305 24.58 -15.04 8.93
CA GLU A 305 25.93 -14.52 9.20
C GLU A 305 26.96 -15.07 8.21
N ALA A 306 26.91 -16.37 7.92
CA ALA A 306 27.81 -17.01 6.96
C ALA A 306 27.52 -16.55 5.52
N GLU A 307 26.25 -16.60 5.07
CA GLU A 307 25.88 -16.29 3.69
C GLU A 307 26.12 -14.81 3.34
N ILE A 308 25.86 -13.89 4.28
CA ILE A 308 26.13 -12.45 4.06
C ILE A 308 27.63 -12.14 4.13
N ALA A 309 28.40 -12.79 5.01
CA ALA A 309 29.84 -12.62 5.04
C ALA A 309 30.47 -13.06 3.71
N GLU A 310 30.10 -14.24 3.21
CA GLU A 310 30.52 -14.73 1.90
C GLU A 310 30.15 -13.76 0.77
N PHE A 311 28.91 -13.25 0.79
CA PHE A 311 28.44 -12.27 -0.20
C PHE A 311 29.23 -10.95 -0.18
N CYS A 312 29.71 -10.52 0.99
CA CYS A 312 30.57 -9.35 1.15
C CYS A 312 32.07 -9.67 0.94
N GLY A 313 32.45 -10.90 0.59
CA GLY A 313 33.87 -11.29 0.48
C GLY A 313 34.63 -11.26 1.81
N ALA A 314 33.92 -11.45 2.92
CA ALA A 314 34.46 -11.47 4.28
C ALA A 314 34.37 -12.87 4.92
N GLU A 315 35.24 -13.16 5.88
CA GLU A 315 35.29 -14.46 6.56
C GLU A 315 34.26 -14.57 7.70
N TYR A 316 33.94 -13.46 8.38
CA TYR A 316 33.07 -13.47 9.56
C TYR A 316 31.94 -12.45 9.44
N GLY A 317 30.71 -12.90 9.69
CA GLY A 317 29.53 -12.06 9.90
C GLY A 317 29.05 -12.12 11.34
N VAL A 318 28.60 -11.00 11.90
CA VAL A 318 28.02 -10.90 13.24
C VAL A 318 26.74 -10.08 13.21
N GLY A 319 25.58 -10.74 13.30
CA GLY A 319 24.27 -10.11 13.29
C GLY A 319 23.99 -9.29 14.55
N VAL A 320 23.48 -8.08 14.38
CA VAL A 320 23.18 -7.11 15.45
C VAL A 320 21.78 -6.51 15.26
N GLY A 321 21.33 -5.70 16.21
CA GLY A 321 19.96 -5.20 16.26
C GLY A 321 19.60 -4.25 15.12
N ASN A 322 20.53 -3.42 14.63
CA ASN A 322 20.30 -2.48 13.53
C ASN A 322 21.65 -1.96 12.95
N GLY A 323 21.58 -1.12 11.92
CA GLY A 323 22.78 -0.53 11.29
C GLY A 323 23.53 0.48 12.18
N SER A 324 22.85 1.19 13.07
CA SER A 324 23.52 2.10 14.02
C SER A 324 24.32 1.31 15.04
N ASP A 325 23.76 0.20 15.54
CA ASP A 325 24.46 -0.71 16.43
C ASP A 325 25.63 -1.41 15.73
N ALA A 326 25.51 -1.70 14.42
CA ALA A 326 26.62 -2.24 13.64
C ALA A 326 27.82 -1.28 13.64
N LEU A 327 27.58 0.01 13.35
CA LEU A 327 28.61 1.06 13.39
C LEU A 327 29.20 1.24 14.79
N TYR A 328 28.33 1.38 15.81
CA TYR A 328 28.77 1.59 17.19
C TYR A 328 29.61 0.42 17.71
N LEU A 329 29.18 -0.82 17.48
CA LEU A 329 29.91 -2.01 17.91
C LEU A 329 31.18 -2.24 17.10
N ALA A 330 31.19 -1.92 15.81
CA ALA A 330 32.40 -1.95 14.97
C ALA A 330 33.47 -0.99 15.48
N LEU A 331 33.10 0.25 15.81
CA LEU A 331 34.02 1.23 16.39
C LEU A 331 34.65 0.71 17.70
N LEU A 332 33.84 0.19 18.63
CA LEU A 332 34.35 -0.40 19.88
C LEU A 332 35.24 -1.62 19.62
N ALA A 333 34.86 -2.51 18.71
CA ALA A 333 35.63 -3.71 18.38
C ALA A 333 36.98 -3.39 17.72
N CYS A 334 37.03 -2.32 16.92
CA CYS A 334 38.24 -1.74 16.34
C CYS A 334 39.12 -0.99 17.36
N GLY A 335 38.67 -0.87 18.62
CA GLY A 335 39.43 -0.25 19.69
C GLY A 335 39.38 1.28 19.70
N ILE A 336 38.30 1.87 19.15
CA ILE A 336 38.06 3.31 19.29
C ILE A 336 37.68 3.62 20.73
N GLU A 337 38.39 4.57 21.33
CA GLU A 337 38.22 5.00 22.72
C GLU A 337 37.69 6.44 22.81
N PRO A 338 37.16 6.84 23.98
CA PRO A 338 36.76 8.22 24.21
C PRO A 338 37.91 9.21 23.94
N GLY A 339 37.63 10.26 23.15
CA GLY A 339 38.60 11.28 22.76
C GLY A 339 39.39 10.95 21.49
N ASP A 340 39.31 9.74 20.95
CA ASP A 340 39.83 9.45 19.61
C ASP A 340 39.06 10.22 18.54
N GLU A 341 39.72 10.46 17.41
CA GLU A 341 39.13 11.12 16.25
C GLU A 341 38.85 10.09 15.14
N VAL A 342 37.65 10.17 14.55
CA VAL A 342 37.23 9.32 13.44
C VAL A 342 36.84 10.21 12.27
N ILE A 343 37.56 10.10 11.16
CA ILE A 343 37.30 10.88 9.95
C ILE A 343 36.07 10.31 9.24
N THR A 344 35.12 11.16 8.87
CA THR A 344 33.93 10.78 8.09
C THR A 344 33.41 11.97 7.29
N THR A 345 32.25 11.84 6.63
CA THR A 345 31.63 12.91 5.84
C THR A 345 30.46 13.58 6.59
N PRO A 346 30.24 14.90 6.41
CA PRO A 346 29.06 15.55 6.96
C PRO A 346 27.80 15.27 6.12
N PHE A 347 27.91 14.71 4.91
CA PHE A 347 26.75 14.38 4.06
C PHE A 347 26.44 12.89 4.10
N THR A 348 25.84 12.45 5.20
CA THR A 348 25.41 11.06 5.41
C THR A 348 24.22 11.00 6.39
N PHE A 349 23.67 9.80 6.61
CA PHE A 349 22.68 9.58 7.64
C PHE A 349 23.26 9.86 9.03
N PHE A 350 22.42 10.38 9.94
CA PHE A 350 22.80 10.71 11.30
C PHE A 350 23.52 9.57 12.06
N ALA A 351 23.15 8.32 11.80
CA ALA A 351 23.74 7.16 12.50
C ALA A 351 25.27 7.07 12.36
N THR A 352 25.84 7.50 11.24
CA THR A 352 27.30 7.45 11.00
C THR A 352 28.05 8.27 12.06
N ALA A 353 27.82 9.58 12.13
CA ALA A 353 28.48 10.44 13.12
C ALA A 353 27.93 10.24 14.54
N GLY A 354 26.64 9.93 14.68
CA GLY A 354 26.02 9.63 15.96
C GLY A 354 26.64 8.42 16.67
N SER A 355 27.06 7.40 15.91
CA SER A 355 27.72 6.21 16.47
C SER A 355 29.14 6.52 16.95
N ILE A 356 29.87 7.40 16.25
CA ILE A 356 31.18 7.90 16.69
C ILE A 356 31.03 8.63 18.04
N VAL A 357 30.07 9.55 18.15
CA VAL A 357 29.86 10.27 19.42
C VAL A 357 29.43 9.34 20.55
N ARG A 358 28.65 8.29 20.26
CA ARG A 358 28.23 7.30 21.28
C ARG A 358 29.41 6.50 21.87
N THR A 359 30.53 6.35 21.17
CA THR A 359 31.74 5.75 21.76
C THR A 359 32.52 6.73 22.64
N GLY A 360 32.16 8.01 22.61
CA GLY A 360 32.92 9.11 23.22
C GLY A 360 34.02 9.66 22.30
N ALA A 361 34.13 9.16 21.07
CA ALA A 361 35.04 9.69 20.06
C ALA A 361 34.48 10.96 19.39
N VAL A 362 35.34 11.67 18.66
CA VAL A 362 35.04 12.92 17.98
C VAL A 362 34.98 12.67 16.47
N PRO A 363 33.83 12.91 15.81
CA PRO A 363 33.78 12.86 14.35
C PRO A 363 34.53 14.06 13.76
N VAL A 364 35.43 13.79 12.82
CA VAL A 364 36.15 14.81 12.04
C VAL A 364 35.61 14.78 10.62
N PHE A 365 34.97 15.87 10.20
CA PHE A 365 34.31 15.91 8.90
C PHE A 365 35.27 16.30 7.76
N VAL A 366 35.12 15.60 6.64
CA VAL A 366 35.74 15.85 5.34
C VAL A 366 34.61 16.00 4.31
N ASP A 367 34.70 17.00 3.44
CA ASP A 367 33.66 17.27 2.44
C ASP A 367 33.52 16.11 1.44
N ILE A 368 32.46 16.15 0.63
CA ILE A 368 32.18 15.14 -0.39
C ILE A 368 32.77 15.51 -1.75
N GLU A 369 33.03 14.48 -2.56
CA GLU A 369 33.19 14.68 -4.01
C GLU A 369 31.78 14.93 -4.60
N PRO A 370 31.57 16.04 -5.33
CA PRO A 370 30.25 16.56 -5.64
C PRO A 370 29.43 15.71 -6.62
N ARG A 371 30.03 14.76 -7.34
CA ARG A 371 29.35 13.86 -8.28
C ARG A 371 28.97 12.53 -7.63
N THR A 372 29.86 11.98 -6.81
CA THR A 372 29.60 10.69 -6.14
C THR A 372 28.81 10.85 -4.84
N PHE A 373 28.86 12.04 -4.23
CA PHE A 373 28.37 12.35 -2.88
C PHE A 373 29.03 11.55 -1.75
N ASN A 374 30.08 10.78 -2.07
CA ASN A 374 30.90 10.10 -1.08
C ASN A 374 32.02 11.03 -0.59
N ILE A 375 32.62 10.71 0.55
CA ILE A 375 33.77 11.44 1.11
C ILE A 375 34.87 11.62 0.05
N ASP A 376 35.40 12.83 -0.09
CA ASP A 376 36.52 13.13 -0.99
C ASP A 376 37.84 12.62 -0.36
N PRO A 377 38.48 11.58 -0.93
CA PRO A 377 39.71 11.03 -0.35
C PRO A 377 40.88 12.03 -0.34
N GLU A 378 40.92 12.96 -1.29
CA GLU A 378 42.03 13.91 -1.42
C GLU A 378 42.05 14.95 -0.30
N LEU A 379 40.92 15.12 0.40
CA LEU A 379 40.77 16.00 1.55
C LEU A 379 40.99 15.28 2.89
N ILE A 380 41.26 13.96 2.91
CA ILE A 380 41.40 13.18 4.14
C ILE A 380 42.74 13.47 4.84
N GLU A 381 43.86 13.42 4.11
CA GLU A 381 45.19 13.51 4.72
C GLU A 381 45.38 14.80 5.53
N GLU A 382 44.79 15.91 5.11
CA GLU A 382 44.86 17.19 5.82
C GLU A 382 44.10 17.23 7.15
N LYS A 383 43.19 16.28 7.39
CA LYS A 383 42.42 16.17 8.64
C LYS A 383 43.04 15.20 9.63
N ILE A 384 44.10 14.47 9.26
CA ILE A 384 44.74 13.50 10.14
C ILE A 384 45.51 14.23 11.24
N ALA A 385 45.26 13.84 12.48
CA ALA A 385 45.93 14.31 13.68
C ALA A 385 46.36 13.11 14.55
N PRO A 386 47.19 13.30 15.60
CA PRO A 386 47.68 12.19 16.43
C PRO A 386 46.58 11.34 17.09
N ARG A 387 45.38 11.91 17.28
CA ARG A 387 44.22 11.22 17.83
C ARG A 387 43.36 10.54 16.78
N THR A 388 43.62 10.75 15.49
CA THR A 388 42.90 10.05 14.42
C THR A 388 43.21 8.56 14.49
N LYS A 389 42.17 7.73 14.62
CA LYS A 389 42.30 6.26 14.69
C LYS A 389 41.63 5.52 13.56
N ALA A 390 40.62 6.12 12.94
CA ALA A 390 39.89 5.49 11.86
C ALA A 390 39.38 6.49 10.82
N ILE A 391 39.14 5.96 9.64
CA ILE A 391 38.35 6.57 8.58
C ILE A 391 37.08 5.73 8.45
N LEU A 392 35.93 6.40 8.48
CA LEU A 392 34.61 5.80 8.36
C LEU A 392 33.95 6.32 7.07
N PRO A 393 34.29 5.75 5.89
CA PRO A 393 33.63 6.12 4.65
C PRO A 393 32.21 5.56 4.60
N VAL A 394 31.35 6.24 3.86
CA VAL A 394 29.97 5.81 3.62
C VAL A 394 29.84 5.47 2.14
N HIS A 395 29.17 4.37 1.83
CA HIS A 395 28.82 3.99 0.46
C HIS A 395 27.42 4.51 0.14
N LEU A 396 27.33 5.82 -0.06
CA LEU A 396 26.06 6.54 -0.08
C LEU A 396 25.24 6.18 -1.32
N PHE A 397 23.92 6.06 -1.14
CA PHE A 397 22.92 5.75 -2.17
C PHE A 397 23.10 4.42 -2.92
N GLY A 398 24.10 3.62 -2.55
CA GLY A 398 24.39 2.33 -3.13
C GLY A 398 25.65 2.26 -3.99
N GLN A 399 26.46 3.33 -4.03
CA GLN A 399 27.77 3.35 -4.67
C GLN A 399 28.89 3.35 -3.63
N SER A 400 29.93 2.55 -3.88
CA SER A 400 31.15 2.56 -3.07
C SER A 400 31.83 3.93 -3.11
N ALA A 401 32.49 4.27 -2.00
CA ALA A 401 33.48 5.35 -1.99
C ALA A 401 34.73 4.92 -2.79
N GLU A 402 35.66 5.84 -3.04
CA GLU A 402 36.94 5.57 -3.70
C GLU A 402 37.90 4.80 -2.78
N MET A 403 37.62 3.51 -2.59
CA MET A 403 38.22 2.71 -1.53
C MET A 403 39.72 2.49 -1.68
N ASP A 404 40.28 2.40 -2.89
CA ASP A 404 41.74 2.23 -3.04
C ASP A 404 42.51 3.40 -2.44
N ARG A 405 42.06 4.62 -2.70
CA ARG A 405 42.70 5.82 -2.17
C ARG A 405 42.53 5.92 -0.65
N ILE A 406 41.34 5.60 -0.14
CA ILE A 406 41.07 5.60 1.31
C ILE A 406 41.94 4.55 2.02
N ILE A 407 42.07 3.35 1.46
CA ILE A 407 42.89 2.25 2.01
C ILE A 407 44.37 2.62 1.97
N GLU A 408 44.85 3.25 0.89
CA GLU A 408 46.23 3.74 0.80
C GLU A 408 46.55 4.73 1.92
N ILE A 409 45.68 5.73 2.12
CA ILE A 409 45.83 6.74 3.18
C ILE A 409 45.79 6.07 4.56
N ALA A 410 44.82 5.18 4.79
CA ALA A 410 44.69 4.47 6.05
C ALA A 410 45.94 3.64 6.38
N TYR A 411 46.45 2.90 5.40
CA TYR A 411 47.66 2.10 5.54
C TYR A 411 48.89 2.96 5.86
N LYS A 412 49.09 4.05 5.12
CA LYS A 412 50.19 5.00 5.32
C LYS A 412 50.22 5.59 6.74
N HIS A 413 49.04 5.82 7.33
CA HIS A 413 48.91 6.47 8.64
C HIS A 413 48.54 5.51 9.79
N GLY A 414 48.44 4.20 9.52
CA GLY A 414 48.08 3.19 10.52
C GLY A 414 46.65 3.35 11.06
N LEU A 415 45.72 3.83 10.24
CA LEU A 415 44.32 4.03 10.59
C LEU A 415 43.48 2.81 10.23
N LYS A 416 42.39 2.59 10.97
CA LYS A 416 41.36 1.60 10.63
C LYS A 416 40.40 2.14 9.58
N VAL A 417 39.88 1.27 8.72
CA VAL A 417 38.81 1.61 7.78
C VAL A 417 37.53 0.87 8.15
N ILE A 418 36.49 1.62 8.51
CA ILE A 418 35.19 1.08 8.93
C ILE A 418 34.14 1.53 7.90
N GLU A 419 33.74 0.64 6.99
CA GLU A 419 32.78 0.94 5.94
C GLU A 419 31.35 1.04 6.51
N ASP A 420 30.68 2.18 6.29
CA ASP A 420 29.22 2.26 6.38
C ASP A 420 28.60 1.83 5.05
N ALA A 421 28.31 0.53 4.96
CA ALA A 421 27.71 -0.14 3.82
C ALA A 421 26.19 -0.31 3.98
N ALA A 422 25.56 0.46 4.89
CA ALA A 422 24.14 0.32 5.21
C ALA A 422 23.20 0.64 4.03
N GLN A 423 23.69 1.28 2.96
CA GLN A 423 22.94 1.58 1.74
C GLN A 423 23.48 0.85 0.51
N SER A 424 24.48 -0.02 0.64
CA SER A 424 25.26 -0.50 -0.50
C SER A 424 25.51 -2.00 -0.53
N LEU A 425 24.80 -2.79 0.27
CA LEU A 425 24.88 -4.25 0.15
C LEU A 425 24.63 -4.66 -1.31
N GLY A 426 25.60 -5.36 -1.90
CA GLY A 426 25.61 -5.76 -3.31
C GLY A 426 26.39 -4.86 -4.26
N CYS A 427 27.01 -3.77 -3.76
CA CYS A 427 27.88 -2.95 -4.58
C CYS A 427 29.25 -3.59 -4.73
N GLU A 428 29.98 -3.19 -5.77
CA GLU A 428 31.36 -3.60 -5.97
C GLU A 428 32.24 -2.37 -6.25
N TYR A 429 33.52 -2.47 -5.92
CA TYR A 429 34.55 -1.50 -6.25
C TYR A 429 35.80 -2.22 -6.78
N GLN A 430 36.09 -2.02 -8.06
CA GLN A 430 37.17 -2.71 -8.79
C GLN A 430 37.08 -4.23 -8.65
N GLY A 431 35.86 -4.78 -8.76
CA GLY A 431 35.58 -6.22 -8.62
C GLY A 431 35.65 -6.78 -7.20
N ARG A 432 35.79 -5.93 -6.17
CA ARG A 432 35.70 -6.34 -4.76
C ARG A 432 34.32 -5.98 -4.18
N PRO A 433 33.64 -6.89 -3.45
CA PRO A 433 32.36 -6.57 -2.82
C PRO A 433 32.49 -5.47 -1.76
N GLY A 434 31.61 -4.47 -1.80
CA GLY A 434 31.61 -3.38 -0.83
C GLY A 434 31.17 -3.83 0.56
N GLY A 435 31.71 -3.20 1.59
CA GLY A 435 31.56 -3.63 2.98
C GLY A 435 32.56 -4.71 3.41
N GLY A 436 33.31 -5.33 2.49
CA GLY A 436 34.39 -6.26 2.81
C GLY A 436 35.79 -5.76 2.47
N ILE A 437 35.94 -4.49 2.07
CA ILE A 437 37.19 -3.94 1.53
C ILE A 437 38.07 -3.38 2.66
N GLY A 438 37.47 -2.73 3.65
CA GLY A 438 38.13 -2.19 4.84
C GLY A 438 38.41 -3.25 5.90
N ASP A 439 38.75 -2.79 7.11
CA ASP A 439 38.92 -3.69 8.26
C ASP A 439 37.58 -4.31 8.69
N VAL A 440 36.49 -3.51 8.60
CA VAL A 440 35.15 -3.88 9.04
C VAL A 440 34.10 -3.18 8.17
N GLY A 441 33.05 -3.90 7.77
CA GLY A 441 31.87 -3.32 7.14
C GLY A 441 30.61 -3.42 7.99
N CYS A 442 29.81 -2.37 7.95
CA CYS A 442 28.58 -2.24 8.72
C CYS A 442 27.36 -2.24 7.79
N LEU A 443 26.46 -3.19 8.00
CA LEU A 443 25.27 -3.41 7.18
C LEU A 443 24.00 -3.11 7.97
N SER A 444 22.97 -2.69 7.24
CA SER A 444 21.61 -2.50 7.76
C SER A 444 20.62 -3.35 6.97
N PHE A 445 19.71 -3.98 7.69
CA PHE A 445 18.58 -4.72 7.16
C PHE A 445 17.25 -4.04 7.51
N PHE A 446 17.28 -2.73 7.76
CA PHE A 446 16.06 -1.94 7.93
C PHE A 446 15.13 -2.17 6.72
N PRO A 447 13.79 -2.12 6.84
CA PRO A 447 12.89 -2.65 5.81
C PRO A 447 13.08 -2.02 4.42
N THR A 448 13.54 -0.76 4.36
CA THR A 448 13.74 -0.02 3.10
C THR A 448 15.12 -0.19 2.45
N LYS A 449 16.00 -1.03 3.01
CA LYS A 449 17.31 -1.33 2.42
C LYS A 449 17.16 -2.25 1.21
N ASN A 450 18.24 -2.41 0.44
CA ASN A 450 18.25 -3.30 -0.73
C ASN A 450 17.83 -4.73 -0.35
N LEU A 451 18.28 -5.18 0.83
CA LEU A 451 17.82 -6.40 1.49
C LEU A 451 17.30 -6.03 2.89
N GLY A 452 15.98 -5.90 3.03
CA GLY A 452 15.32 -5.50 4.27
C GLY A 452 14.51 -6.61 4.93
N CYS A 453 14.57 -6.69 6.27
CA CYS A 453 13.72 -7.56 7.10
C CYS A 453 12.40 -6.86 7.48
N PHE A 454 11.60 -7.44 8.38
CA PHE A 454 10.30 -6.89 8.82
C PHE A 454 10.39 -6.09 10.12
N GLY A 455 11.57 -5.55 10.40
CA GLY A 455 11.85 -4.71 11.55
C GLY A 455 13.25 -4.15 11.45
N ASP A 456 13.85 -3.91 12.61
CA ASP A 456 15.26 -3.55 12.69
C ASP A 456 16.15 -4.79 12.56
N GLY A 457 17.28 -4.61 11.88
CA GLY A 457 18.33 -5.62 11.76
C GLY A 457 19.61 -5.00 11.21
N GLY A 458 20.75 -5.56 11.59
CA GLY A 458 22.05 -5.16 11.07
C GLY A 458 23.06 -6.30 11.15
N MET A 459 24.22 -6.08 10.57
CA MET A 459 25.34 -7.03 10.65
C MET A 459 26.65 -6.28 10.53
N VAL A 460 27.68 -6.82 11.19
CA VAL A 460 29.05 -6.41 10.99
C VAL A 460 29.81 -7.54 10.32
N VAL A 461 30.53 -7.24 9.24
CA VAL A 461 31.38 -8.21 8.53
C VAL A 461 32.86 -7.83 8.67
N THR A 462 33.74 -8.81 8.78
CA THR A 462 35.19 -8.59 8.92
C THR A 462 35.98 -9.84 8.55
N ASN A 463 37.25 -9.64 8.17
CA ASN A 463 38.24 -10.72 8.01
C ASN A 463 39.10 -10.93 9.26
N ASN A 464 38.91 -10.13 10.32
CA ASN A 464 39.70 -10.26 11.54
C ASN A 464 38.95 -11.10 12.60
N PRO A 465 39.46 -12.29 12.99
CA PRO A 465 38.80 -13.15 13.95
C PRO A 465 38.71 -12.55 15.36
N GLU A 466 39.66 -11.70 15.76
CA GLU A 466 39.63 -11.02 17.06
C GLU A 466 38.53 -9.96 17.11
N VAL A 467 38.35 -9.21 16.01
CA VAL A 467 37.26 -8.23 15.88
C VAL A 467 35.91 -8.95 15.88
N ALA A 468 35.78 -10.05 15.13
CA ALA A 468 34.56 -10.87 15.11
C ALA A 468 34.20 -11.40 16.50
N GLU A 469 35.19 -11.87 17.28
CA GLU A 469 34.96 -12.35 18.63
C GLU A 469 34.55 -11.23 19.59
N LYS A 470 35.23 -10.07 19.54
CA LYS A 470 34.81 -8.90 20.31
C LYS A 470 33.39 -8.47 19.98
N LEU A 471 33.00 -8.46 18.71
CA LEU A 471 31.64 -8.14 18.28
C LEU A 471 30.60 -9.10 18.88
N ARG A 472 30.86 -10.41 18.85
CA ARG A 472 29.97 -11.42 19.46
C ARG A 472 29.81 -11.22 20.96
N MET A 473 30.88 -10.81 21.66
CA MET A 473 30.80 -10.46 23.07
C MET A 473 29.99 -9.18 23.27
N LEU A 474 30.37 -8.09 22.59
CA LEU A 474 29.78 -6.76 22.77
C LEU A 474 28.27 -6.74 22.51
N ARG A 475 27.79 -7.51 21.53
CA ARG A 475 26.36 -7.60 21.17
C ARG A 475 25.52 -8.31 22.24
N VAL A 476 26.16 -9.05 23.15
CA VAL A 476 25.53 -9.80 24.26
C VAL A 476 26.13 -9.37 25.60
N HIS A 477 26.08 -8.09 25.92
CA HIS A 477 26.55 -7.54 27.21
C HIS A 477 28.03 -7.83 27.53
N GLY A 478 28.88 -8.01 26.52
CA GLY A 478 30.32 -8.21 26.69
C GLY A 478 30.73 -9.57 27.26
N THR A 479 29.92 -10.60 27.03
CA THR A 479 30.12 -11.94 27.63
C THR A 479 30.59 -12.98 26.60
N ARG A 480 31.58 -13.80 26.94
CA ARG A 480 31.85 -15.09 26.25
C ARG A 480 31.11 -16.25 26.90
N LYS A 481 31.01 -16.21 28.23
CA LYS A 481 30.43 -17.24 29.08
C LYS A 481 29.32 -16.64 29.91
N LYS A 482 28.12 -17.24 29.85
CA LYS A 482 26.91 -16.79 30.56
C LYS A 482 27.21 -16.29 31.99
N TYR A 483 26.78 -15.07 32.28
CA TYR A 483 26.98 -14.35 33.56
C TYR A 483 28.42 -13.97 33.90
N HIS A 484 29.35 -14.01 32.94
CA HIS A 484 30.71 -13.49 33.09
C HIS A 484 30.96 -12.42 32.03
N HIS A 485 31.15 -11.17 32.45
CA HIS A 485 31.21 -10.01 31.56
C HIS A 485 32.64 -9.46 31.55
N GLU A 486 33.31 -9.54 30.40
CA GLU A 486 34.72 -9.13 30.22
C GLU A 486 34.84 -7.74 29.58
N LEU A 487 33.83 -7.35 28.80
CA LEU A 487 33.74 -6.05 28.13
C LEU A 487 32.45 -5.35 28.56
N LEU A 488 32.41 -4.03 28.40
CA LEU A 488 31.18 -3.26 28.54
C LEU A 488 30.39 -3.31 27.23
N GLY A 489 29.60 -4.39 27.05
CA GLY A 489 28.72 -4.55 25.89
C GLY A 489 27.28 -4.10 26.15
N ILE A 490 26.45 -4.23 25.11
CA ILE A 490 25.01 -3.90 25.14
C ILE A 490 24.17 -5.12 24.72
N ASN A 491 22.85 -4.99 24.75
CA ASN A 491 21.95 -5.95 24.14
C ASN A 491 21.60 -5.48 22.73
N SER A 492 22.31 -6.00 21.73
CA SER A 492 22.01 -5.73 20.32
C SER A 492 22.17 -7.02 19.53
N ARG A 493 21.07 -7.70 19.25
CA ARG A 493 21.09 -9.02 18.60
C ARG A 493 20.13 -8.99 17.43
N LEU A 494 20.48 -9.69 16.36
CA LEU A 494 19.54 -9.98 15.30
C LEU A 494 18.62 -11.11 15.75
N ASP A 495 17.31 -10.90 15.66
CA ASP A 495 16.32 -11.91 16.00
C ASP A 495 16.28 -13.03 14.95
N ALA A 496 16.03 -14.26 15.40
CA ALA A 496 15.93 -15.44 14.54
C ALA A 496 14.83 -15.30 13.47
N LEU A 497 13.77 -14.56 13.81
CA LEU A 497 12.66 -14.27 12.89
C LEU A 497 13.11 -13.38 11.73
N GLN A 498 13.85 -12.30 12.05
CA GLN A 498 14.37 -11.39 11.03
C GLN A 498 15.42 -12.08 10.17
N ALA A 499 16.27 -12.92 10.78
CA ALA A 499 17.24 -13.71 10.02
C ALA A 499 16.58 -14.71 9.07
N ALA A 500 15.50 -15.38 9.50
CA ALA A 500 14.74 -16.28 8.63
C ALA A 500 14.12 -15.54 7.43
N ILE A 501 13.55 -14.35 7.66
CA ILE A 501 13.00 -13.50 6.60
C ILE A 501 14.10 -13.10 5.60
N LEU A 502 15.27 -12.69 6.09
CA LEU A 502 16.40 -12.31 5.24
C LEU A 502 16.91 -13.50 4.41
N LEU A 503 17.02 -14.69 5.01
CA LEU A 503 17.40 -15.92 4.32
C LEU A 503 16.40 -16.30 3.22
N THR A 504 15.09 -16.09 3.43
CA THR A 504 14.09 -16.28 2.38
C THR A 504 14.25 -15.29 1.23
N LYS A 505 14.62 -14.04 1.55
CA LYS A 505 14.79 -12.99 0.54
C LYS A 505 16.10 -13.08 -0.24
N LEU A 506 17.16 -13.60 0.38
CA LEU A 506 18.52 -13.60 -0.18
C LEU A 506 18.64 -14.26 -1.57
N PRO A 507 17.98 -15.40 -1.87
CA PRO A 507 18.01 -16.00 -3.21
C PRO A 507 17.47 -15.08 -4.33
N HIS A 508 16.57 -14.15 -4.01
CA HIS A 508 16.00 -13.20 -4.97
C HIS A 508 16.84 -11.93 -5.13
N PHE A 509 17.77 -11.70 -4.20
CA PHE A 509 18.45 -10.42 -4.03
C PHE A 509 19.22 -9.98 -5.28
N GLY A 510 19.95 -10.89 -5.93
CA GLY A 510 20.67 -10.58 -7.16
C GLY A 510 19.76 -10.09 -8.29
N GLY A 511 18.56 -10.68 -8.43
CA GLY A 511 17.56 -10.24 -9.40
C GLY A 511 17.01 -8.85 -9.09
N TRP A 512 16.79 -8.54 -7.81
CA TRP A 512 16.34 -7.21 -7.37
C TRP A 512 17.38 -6.12 -7.58
N LEU A 513 18.67 -6.43 -7.36
CA LEU A 513 19.76 -5.50 -7.68
C LEU A 513 19.79 -5.20 -9.18
N LYS A 514 19.67 -6.23 -10.03
CA LYS A 514 19.63 -6.06 -11.48
C LYS A 514 18.44 -5.20 -11.92
N GLN A 515 17.25 -5.41 -11.36
CA GLN A 515 16.07 -4.58 -11.66
C GLN A 515 16.28 -3.12 -11.30
N ARG A 516 16.89 -2.82 -10.14
CA ARG A 516 17.24 -1.44 -9.76
C ARG A 516 18.22 -0.79 -10.74
N GLN A 517 19.21 -1.54 -11.23
CA GLN A 517 20.15 -1.08 -12.24
C GLN A 517 19.45 -0.78 -13.57
N ASP A 518 18.56 -1.67 -14.01
CA ASP A 518 17.77 -1.49 -15.23
C ASP A 518 16.87 -0.26 -15.15
N HIS A 519 16.23 -0.05 -14.00
CA HIS A 519 15.42 1.15 -13.74
C HIS A 519 16.27 2.43 -13.77
N ALA A 520 17.49 2.38 -13.22
CA ALA A 520 18.40 3.51 -13.23
C ALA A 520 18.88 3.85 -14.65
N GLU A 521 19.20 2.84 -15.46
CA GLU A 521 19.51 3.01 -16.89
C GLU A 521 18.34 3.63 -17.65
N LEU A 522 17.11 3.14 -17.42
CA LEU A 522 15.91 3.70 -18.04
C LEU A 522 15.68 5.17 -17.63
N TYR A 523 15.85 5.51 -16.35
CA TYR A 523 15.79 6.90 -15.91
C TYR A 523 16.84 7.76 -16.63
N ASN A 524 18.10 7.32 -16.69
CA ASN A 524 19.18 8.03 -17.37
C ASN A 524 18.86 8.30 -18.85
N ASP A 525 18.40 7.28 -19.57
CA ASP A 525 18.06 7.38 -20.98
C ASP A 525 16.88 8.33 -21.23
N LEU A 526 15.83 8.26 -20.41
CA LEU A 526 14.68 9.14 -20.51
C LEU A 526 15.02 10.59 -20.16
N PHE A 527 15.83 10.83 -19.12
CA PHE A 527 16.29 12.18 -18.79
C PHE A 527 17.16 12.77 -19.90
N LYS A 528 18.04 11.96 -20.50
CA LYS A 528 18.82 12.38 -21.67
C LYS A 528 17.93 12.68 -22.88
N ALA A 529 16.96 11.82 -23.18
CA ALA A 529 16.03 12.00 -24.29
C ALA A 529 15.13 13.24 -24.11
N SER A 530 14.81 13.61 -22.87
CA SER A 530 14.03 14.81 -22.55
C SER A 530 14.78 16.14 -22.70
N GLY A 531 16.12 16.11 -22.87
CA GLY A 531 16.96 17.31 -22.92
C GLY A 531 17.33 17.91 -21.55
N LEU A 532 16.71 17.43 -20.46
CA LEU A 532 16.89 17.98 -19.11
C LEU A 532 18.33 17.91 -18.58
N THR A 533 19.10 16.89 -18.97
CA THR A 533 20.51 16.75 -18.59
C THR A 533 21.42 17.65 -19.41
N VAL A 534 21.11 17.84 -20.70
CA VAL A 534 21.88 18.72 -21.60
C VAL A 534 21.76 20.18 -21.18
N ASN A 535 20.58 20.60 -20.72
CA ASN A 535 20.32 21.96 -20.28
C ASN A 535 20.75 22.21 -18.82
N GLY A 536 21.29 21.21 -18.12
CA GLY A 536 21.78 21.32 -16.74
C GLY A 536 20.69 21.54 -15.69
N ASN A 537 19.45 21.17 -16.01
CA ASN A 537 18.32 21.26 -15.07
C ASN A 537 18.29 20.07 -14.11
N VAL A 538 18.65 18.89 -14.62
CA VAL A 538 18.74 17.63 -13.88
C VAL A 538 20.14 17.06 -14.05
N GLU A 539 20.81 16.78 -12.95
CA GLU A 539 22.02 15.95 -12.91
C GLU A 539 21.64 14.58 -12.39
N THR A 540 21.91 13.53 -13.18
CA THR A 540 21.62 12.14 -12.79
C THR A 540 22.78 11.54 -11.98
N PRO A 541 22.55 10.46 -11.21
CA PRO A 541 23.61 9.83 -10.43
C PRO A 541 24.85 9.52 -11.27
N TYR A 542 26.02 9.94 -10.80
CA TYR A 542 27.27 9.62 -11.46
C TYR A 542 27.72 8.20 -11.15
N HIS A 543 28.04 7.44 -12.19
CA HIS A 543 28.57 6.08 -12.08
C HIS A 543 30.11 6.12 -12.03
N LEU A 544 30.68 5.82 -10.87
CA LEU A 544 32.13 5.78 -10.67
C LEU A 544 32.74 4.61 -11.47
N PRO A 545 33.76 4.83 -12.32
CA PRO A 545 34.34 3.74 -13.11
C PRO A 545 34.86 2.58 -12.26
N GLY A 546 34.58 1.35 -12.71
CA GLY A 546 34.95 0.14 -12.00
C GLY A 546 34.08 -0.17 -10.77
N CYS A 547 33.02 0.60 -10.51
CA CYS A 547 32.05 0.29 -9.47
C CYS A 547 30.81 -0.40 -10.03
N LEU A 548 30.14 -1.18 -9.18
CA LEU A 548 28.77 -1.65 -9.42
C LEU A 548 27.83 -0.90 -8.48
N HIS A 549 27.01 -0.01 -9.02
CA HIS A 549 26.04 0.77 -8.25
C HIS A 549 24.78 -0.06 -7.96
N THR A 550 24.31 -0.09 -6.70
CA THR A 550 23.11 -0.88 -6.33
C THR A 550 21.80 -0.08 -6.37
N TYR A 551 21.91 1.25 -6.41
CA TYR A 551 20.79 2.18 -6.48
C TYR A 551 19.79 1.90 -5.35
N ASN A 552 20.30 1.88 -4.11
CA ASN A 552 19.42 1.94 -2.95
C ASN A 552 18.55 3.19 -3.02
N GLN A 553 19.14 4.29 -3.50
CA GLN A 553 18.42 5.48 -3.91
C GLN A 553 18.85 5.86 -5.33
N TYR A 554 17.89 6.32 -6.14
CA TYR A 554 18.17 7.02 -7.38
C TYR A 554 18.03 8.52 -7.14
N THR A 555 19.14 9.16 -6.82
CA THR A 555 19.18 10.55 -6.34
C THR A 555 19.65 11.48 -7.45
N ILE A 556 18.76 12.33 -7.95
CA ILE A 556 19.10 13.38 -8.90
C ILE A 556 19.43 14.68 -8.15
N ALA A 557 20.28 15.53 -8.73
CA ALA A 557 20.45 16.91 -8.27
C ALA A 557 19.71 17.87 -9.20
N VAL A 558 18.87 18.73 -8.64
CA VAL A 558 17.95 19.58 -9.40
C VAL A 558 17.96 21.02 -8.92
N ARG A 559 17.63 21.95 -9.82
CA ARG A 559 17.29 23.33 -9.43
C ARG A 559 15.88 23.38 -8.87
N LYS A 560 15.63 24.28 -7.91
CA LYS A 560 14.31 24.48 -7.28
C LYS A 560 13.77 23.18 -6.62
N ARG A 561 14.65 22.41 -5.96
CA ARG A 561 14.38 21.06 -5.41
C ARG A 561 13.08 20.94 -4.63
N ASP A 562 12.83 21.84 -3.67
CA ASP A 562 11.62 21.79 -2.85
C ASP A 562 10.34 22.05 -3.66
N GLN A 563 10.40 22.96 -4.65
CA GLN A 563 9.28 23.21 -5.56
C GLN A 563 9.01 21.99 -6.44
N MET A 564 10.06 21.32 -6.93
CA MET A 564 9.91 20.08 -7.69
C MET A 564 9.29 18.97 -6.85
N ARG A 565 9.79 18.74 -5.63
CA ARG A 565 9.23 17.76 -4.69
C ARG A 565 7.73 17.99 -4.48
N ASP A 566 7.34 19.24 -4.20
CA ASP A 566 5.94 19.59 -3.95
C ASP A 566 5.08 19.44 -5.22
N TYR A 567 5.64 19.74 -6.39
CA TYR A 567 5.00 19.54 -7.69
C TYR A 567 4.76 18.05 -8.01
N LEU A 568 5.76 17.20 -7.77
CA LEU A 568 5.67 15.75 -7.96
C LEU A 568 4.69 15.12 -6.96
N LYS A 569 4.72 15.57 -5.71
CA LYS A 569 3.77 15.11 -4.67
C LYS A 569 2.32 15.38 -5.08
N LYS A 570 2.01 16.57 -5.62
CA LYS A 570 0.67 16.91 -6.12
C LYS A 570 0.20 16.02 -7.29
N ARG A 571 1.13 15.39 -8.02
CA ARG A 571 0.86 14.43 -9.10
C ARG A 571 0.83 12.97 -8.65
N GLY A 572 0.87 12.74 -7.33
CA GLY A 572 0.91 11.40 -6.76
C GLY A 572 2.25 10.69 -6.95
N ILE A 573 3.36 11.42 -7.11
CA ILE A 573 4.70 10.85 -7.24
C ILE A 573 5.46 11.09 -5.93
N GLY A 574 5.73 10.01 -5.20
CA GLY A 574 6.52 9.99 -3.99
C GLY A 574 7.98 10.24 -4.29
N THR A 575 8.58 11.20 -3.61
CA THR A 575 10.02 11.47 -3.65
C THR A 575 10.52 11.69 -2.24
N THR A 576 11.82 11.49 -2.02
CA THR A 576 12.43 11.65 -0.69
C THR A 576 13.68 12.53 -0.77
N VAL A 577 13.97 13.26 0.30
CA VAL A 577 15.17 14.09 0.42
C VAL A 577 16.12 13.43 1.41
N TYR A 578 17.28 12.97 0.92
CA TYR A 578 18.38 12.43 1.71
C TYR A 578 19.64 13.27 1.46
N TYR A 579 19.99 14.25 2.28
CA TYR A 579 19.30 14.71 3.49
C TYR A 579 19.10 16.23 3.42
N PRO A 580 18.07 16.79 4.07
CA PRO A 580 17.74 18.20 3.95
C PRO A 580 18.74 19.14 4.63
N SER A 581 19.65 18.62 5.47
CA SER A 581 20.68 19.39 6.13
C SER A 581 21.89 18.49 6.44
N PRO A 582 23.12 18.92 6.12
CA PRO A 582 24.33 18.17 6.42
C PRO A 582 24.60 18.14 7.94
N LEU A 583 25.33 17.13 8.38
CA LEU A 583 25.52 16.82 9.81
C LEU A 583 26.24 17.93 10.57
N HIS A 584 27.21 18.62 9.97
CA HIS A 584 27.92 19.72 10.67
C HIS A 584 27.02 20.89 11.06
N LEU A 585 25.83 21.03 10.46
CA LEU A 585 24.85 22.06 10.79
C LEU A 585 23.77 21.58 11.75
N GLN A 586 23.76 20.29 12.12
CA GLN A 586 22.78 19.75 13.05
C GLN A 586 23.07 20.27 14.47
N PRO A 587 22.04 20.63 15.27
CA PRO A 587 22.23 21.21 16.59
C PRO A 587 23.10 20.38 17.55
N VAL A 588 23.04 19.05 17.44
CA VAL A 588 23.81 18.11 18.27
C VAL A 588 25.32 18.13 18.00
N PHE A 589 25.75 18.63 16.84
CA PHE A 589 27.16 18.75 16.46
C PHE A 589 27.70 20.18 16.56
N LYS A 590 26.92 21.11 17.15
CA LYS A 590 27.31 22.53 17.30
C LYS A 590 28.67 22.70 17.99
N ASP A 591 28.97 21.88 18.98
CA ASP A 591 30.20 21.98 19.78
C ASP A 591 31.45 21.53 19.02
N LEU A 592 31.32 20.94 17.82
CA LEU A 592 32.45 20.68 16.92
C LEU A 592 33.01 21.97 16.28
N GLY A 593 32.28 23.09 16.36
CA GLY A 593 32.75 24.41 15.93
C GLY A 593 32.67 24.69 14.43
N TYR A 594 32.09 23.77 13.65
CA TYR A 594 31.83 23.98 12.22
C TYR A 594 30.71 25.00 11.98
N LYS A 595 30.76 25.67 10.83
CA LYS A 595 29.79 26.68 10.38
C LYS A 595 29.44 26.47 8.90
N VAL A 596 28.38 27.16 8.47
CA VAL A 596 28.01 27.25 7.05
C VAL A 596 29.21 27.74 6.23
N GLY A 597 29.49 27.06 5.12
CA GLY A 597 30.62 27.31 4.23
C GLY A 597 31.84 26.44 4.49
N ASP A 598 31.91 25.72 5.63
CA ASP A 598 33.05 24.84 5.91
C ASP A 598 33.03 23.57 5.03
N PHE A 599 31.85 23.14 4.56
CA PHE A 599 31.66 21.98 3.67
C PHE A 599 30.72 22.32 2.51
N SER A 600 31.23 23.12 1.57
CA SER A 600 30.44 23.70 0.49
C SER A 600 29.76 22.68 -0.42
N HIS A 601 30.36 21.51 -0.66
CA HIS A 601 29.74 20.50 -1.53
C HIS A 601 28.62 19.75 -0.80
N ALA A 602 28.81 19.39 0.47
CA ALA A 602 27.78 18.81 1.31
C ALA A 602 26.56 19.73 1.48
N GLU A 603 26.78 21.03 1.66
CA GLU A 603 25.71 22.04 1.75
C GLU A 603 24.94 22.16 0.43
N GLN A 604 25.66 22.26 -0.70
CA GLN A 604 25.04 22.30 -2.03
C GLN A 604 24.25 21.01 -2.33
N ALA A 605 24.77 19.84 -1.95
CA ALA A 605 24.06 18.59 -2.13
C ALA A 605 22.74 18.59 -1.35
N ALA A 606 22.75 18.98 -0.07
CA ALA A 606 21.54 19.03 0.77
C ALA A 606 20.42 19.91 0.19
N GLU A 607 20.78 21.01 -0.47
CA GLU A 607 19.83 21.91 -1.13
C GLU A 607 19.26 21.35 -2.45
N ARG A 608 20.02 20.50 -3.14
CA ARG A 608 19.73 20.13 -4.54
C ARG A 608 19.25 18.70 -4.74
N VAL A 609 19.60 17.76 -3.85
CA VAL A 609 19.29 16.35 -4.06
C VAL A 609 17.81 16.02 -3.87
N LEU A 610 17.29 15.15 -4.74
CA LEU A 610 15.95 14.57 -4.66
C LEU A 610 16.01 13.11 -5.12
N SER A 611 15.60 12.18 -4.26
CA SER A 611 15.54 10.76 -4.60
C SER A 611 14.17 10.41 -5.17
N LEU A 612 14.20 9.84 -6.37
CA LEU A 612 13.02 9.38 -7.12
C LEU A 612 12.59 7.98 -6.65
N PRO A 613 11.37 7.52 -7.01
CA PRO A 613 10.97 6.13 -6.83
C PRO A 613 12.04 5.17 -7.34
N MET A 614 12.51 4.26 -6.48
CA MET A 614 13.53 3.28 -6.84
C MET A 614 13.37 2.01 -6.00
N PHE A 615 12.72 1.00 -6.59
CA PHE A 615 12.54 -0.33 -6.02
C PHE A 615 12.32 -1.36 -7.14
N PRO A 616 12.56 -2.66 -6.89
CA PRO A 616 12.59 -3.68 -7.94
C PRO A 616 11.26 -3.80 -8.72
N GLU A 617 10.14 -3.73 -8.01
CA GLU A 617 8.78 -3.87 -8.56
C GLU A 617 8.21 -2.58 -9.20
N LEU A 618 9.04 -1.55 -9.39
CA LEU A 618 8.68 -0.32 -10.12
C LEU A 618 8.52 -0.66 -11.62
N THR A 619 7.51 -0.10 -12.29
CA THR A 619 7.30 -0.37 -13.73
C THR A 619 7.88 0.72 -14.63
N ASP A 620 8.21 0.35 -15.86
CA ASP A 620 8.67 1.29 -16.90
C ASP A 620 7.70 2.46 -17.10
N GLU A 621 6.38 2.20 -17.05
CA GLU A 621 5.34 3.21 -17.17
C GLU A 621 5.34 4.20 -16.00
N GLU A 622 5.63 3.71 -14.78
CA GLU A 622 5.80 4.55 -13.61
C GLU A 622 7.05 5.44 -13.78
N ILE A 623 8.18 4.86 -14.19
CA ILE A 623 9.43 5.59 -14.46
C ILE A 623 9.22 6.68 -15.53
N LYS A 624 8.61 6.33 -16.66
CA LYS A 624 8.26 7.28 -17.74
C LYS A 624 7.40 8.43 -17.22
N ARG A 625 6.40 8.14 -16.38
CA ARG A 625 5.54 9.18 -15.78
C ARG A 625 6.34 10.11 -14.87
N VAL A 626 7.28 9.59 -14.10
CA VAL A 626 8.17 10.43 -13.27
C VAL A 626 8.97 11.39 -14.14
N VAL A 627 9.62 10.91 -15.20
CA VAL A 627 10.42 11.76 -16.10
C VAL A 627 9.56 12.77 -16.86
N ILE A 628 8.38 12.37 -17.35
CA ILE A 628 7.42 13.29 -17.98
C ILE A 628 7.03 14.41 -17.02
N ALA A 629 6.66 14.08 -15.77
CA ALA A 629 6.29 15.09 -14.78
C ALA A 629 7.44 16.05 -14.46
N ILE A 630 8.68 15.58 -14.41
CA ILE A 630 9.85 16.44 -14.20
C ILE A 630 10.11 17.32 -15.43
N THR A 631 9.90 16.80 -16.63
CA THR A 631 10.02 17.57 -17.88
C THR A 631 8.97 18.68 -17.94
N GLU A 632 7.71 18.37 -17.59
CA GLU A 632 6.61 19.34 -17.49
C GLU A 632 6.86 20.42 -16.43
N PHE A 633 7.53 20.08 -15.33
CA PHE A 633 7.88 21.04 -14.28
C PHE A 633 8.80 22.16 -14.80
N TYR A 634 9.77 21.82 -15.64
CA TYR A 634 10.68 22.80 -16.24
C TYR A 634 10.08 23.52 -17.45
N GLY A 635 9.06 22.95 -18.11
CA GLY A 635 8.34 23.63 -19.19
C GLY A 635 9.26 24.05 -20.35
N ASP A 636 9.22 25.32 -20.75
CA ASP A 636 10.11 25.85 -21.80
C ASP A 636 11.58 25.95 -21.38
N GLU A 637 11.93 25.84 -20.08
CA GLU A 637 13.32 25.69 -19.61
C GLU A 637 13.90 24.29 -19.97
N ALA A 638 13.05 23.33 -20.40
CA ALA A 638 13.45 21.97 -20.77
C ALA A 638 13.87 21.80 -22.24
N LYS A 639 13.51 22.75 -23.13
CA LYS A 639 13.94 22.79 -24.54
C LYS A 639 15.23 23.60 -24.66
#